data_AF-A0A9P5K3Y5-F1
#
_entry.id   AF-A0A9P5K3Y5-F1
#
_cell.length_a   1.000
_cell.length_b   1.000
_cell.length_c   1.000
_cell.angle_alpha   90.00
_cell.angle_beta   90.00
_cell.angle_gamma   90.00
#
_symmetry.space_group_name_H-M   'P 1'
#
loop_
_entity.id
_entity.type
_entity.pdbx_description
1 polymer ?
#
loop_
_entity_poly.entity_id
_entity_poly.type
_entity_poly.pdbx_seq_one_letter_code
_entity_poly.pdbx_strand_id
1 'polypeptide(L)'
;MVPATELTPEQILAKPPVDESAHVLAKNLPLICSGCGALSQTAEPGQAGYYDLKRRAVREYVTMEEEKAGREAQEEDAVVEAALQNLGEEKLKELGLDPRSLRYGEELESNRPVKGPTSWRVPLCDRCHRLVHHHEGEPIYHPSIDSLRETIEESPFKKNYIYHIIDAADFPMSFIPKLHMLLDANLKHRNRRNKAGRYYRDRMFNIDFVITRSDLLAPQAEMVDRMMPYMREVLRRSLGKFGKLVTLGNVSCVSAKRGWWTKPLKDKIYKRGGAGWMVGKVNVGKSQLFDAVFPKGTTADISLKTPINISLFAKEEDGPNERYVTEDVEDDMRLDETSMLPPVRPETNYPEMPTVSTLPGTTASPIRIPFGNGKGELIDLPGVARSNLENYVKPEHRSSLVMESRIKPQQHSLNTKQSLILGGGLIRITPKTPGLVFLAYNFTPLPEHKTSTEKAIEFQAETREAPLKVEKLTVQGIGETIKLAGTFKLNHDVTKERSGPLTRKDVGNMKVEDLPWRVLATDILIEGCGWIEIVAQVRTRHLFDGMSSFPEQSEPEFLEEPEPEPEPEAVDPFLKMEQAAEQHAVSKEKPKPAAESENPEPNWPVVEVYSPEGKFIGERLPMNAWLINKPPKKDIKARPRKSMKGAKKAAKQAKRAAAAS
;
A
#
# COMPACT_ATOMS: atom_id res chain seq x y z
N MET A 1 56.78 5.47 17.08
CA MET A 1 56.93 5.49 18.55
C MET A 1 56.41 6.84 19.04
N VAL A 2 55.15 6.86 19.45
CA VAL A 2 54.46 7.97 20.14
C VAL A 2 53.72 7.27 21.29
N PRO A 3 53.83 7.72 22.54
CA PRO A 3 53.37 6.93 23.68
C PRO A 3 51.84 6.90 23.73
N ALA A 4 51.29 5.71 23.93
CA ALA A 4 49.89 5.52 24.26
C ALA A 4 49.69 5.97 25.72
N THR A 5 48.97 7.08 25.91
CA THR A 5 48.46 7.47 27.22
C THR A 5 47.32 6.54 27.60
N GLU A 6 47.54 5.72 28.61
CA GLU A 6 46.52 4.89 29.25
C GLU A 6 45.46 5.79 29.91
N LEU A 7 44.22 5.69 29.42
CA LEU A 7 43.05 6.30 30.04
C LEU A 7 42.58 5.42 31.20
N THR A 8 42.45 6.00 32.40
CA THR A 8 41.98 5.31 33.60
C THR A 8 40.50 4.93 33.51
N PRO A 9 40.04 3.83 34.15
CA PRO A 9 38.66 3.34 34.08
C PRO A 9 37.58 4.36 34.53
N GLU A 10 37.95 5.34 35.36
CA GLU A 10 37.04 6.40 35.82
C GLU A 10 36.68 7.42 34.73
N GLN A 11 37.46 7.54 33.65
CA GLN A 11 37.18 8.48 32.56
C GLN A 11 36.23 7.92 31.50
N ILE A 12 35.91 6.61 31.55
CA ILE A 12 34.95 5.97 30.63
C ILE A 12 33.51 6.09 31.15
N LEU A 13 33.31 6.51 32.41
CA LEU A 13 31.99 6.65 33.03
C LEU A 13 31.60 8.11 33.35
N ALA A 14 32.18 9.09 32.67
CA ALA A 14 31.70 10.47 32.77
C ALA A 14 30.50 10.66 31.84
N LYS A 15 29.28 10.53 32.38
CA LYS A 15 28.08 11.06 31.72
C LYS A 15 28.33 12.56 31.43
N PRO A 16 28.03 13.07 30.21
CA PRO A 16 28.16 14.48 29.93
C PRO A 16 27.31 15.29 30.93
N PRO A 17 27.71 16.51 31.30
CA PRO A 17 26.94 17.34 32.23
C PRO A 17 25.56 17.55 31.61
N VAL A 18 24.53 17.02 32.27
CA VAL A 18 23.18 17.16 31.77
C VAL A 18 22.67 18.53 32.22
N ASP A 19 22.47 19.42 31.24
CA ASP A 19 21.84 20.72 31.46
C ASP A 19 20.46 20.49 32.11
N GLU A 20 20.31 20.80 33.41
CA GLU A 20 19.04 20.64 34.12
C GLU A 20 17.90 21.43 33.45
N SER A 21 18.23 22.55 32.80
CA SER A 21 17.31 23.33 31.98
C SER A 21 16.81 22.59 30.73
N ALA A 22 17.65 21.77 30.10
CA ALA A 22 17.28 20.94 28.96
C ALA A 22 16.39 19.75 29.38
N HIS A 23 16.55 19.25 30.60
CA HIS A 23 15.69 18.21 31.17
C HIS A 23 14.27 18.70 31.46
N VAL A 24 14.12 19.91 32.00
CA VAL A 24 12.79 20.52 32.24
C VAL A 24 12.08 20.82 30.92
N LEU A 25 12.80 21.37 29.94
CA LEU A 25 12.26 21.61 28.60
C LEU A 25 11.90 20.31 27.85
N ALA A 26 12.60 19.21 28.12
CA ALA A 26 12.29 17.90 27.56
C ALA A 26 11.04 17.25 28.17
N LYS A 27 10.69 17.59 29.42
CA LYS A 27 9.49 17.10 30.10
C LYS A 27 8.20 17.68 29.49
N ASN A 28 8.28 18.90 28.96
CA ASN A 28 7.17 19.63 28.31
C ASN A 28 7.12 19.42 26.78
N LEU A 29 7.83 18.41 26.27
CA LEU A 29 7.70 17.97 24.89
C LEU A 29 6.57 16.95 24.79
N PRO A 30 5.86 16.89 23.65
CA PRO A 30 4.86 15.84 23.44
C PRO A 30 5.54 14.47 23.58
N LEU A 31 4.93 13.51 24.30
CA LEU A 31 5.54 12.17 24.48
C LEU A 31 5.84 11.46 23.15
N ILE A 32 4.96 11.66 22.17
CA ILE A 32 5.03 11.03 20.85
C ILE A 32 4.84 12.09 19.77
N CYS A 33 5.69 12.05 18.74
CA CYS A 33 5.50 12.89 17.57
C CYS A 33 4.21 12.51 16.83
N SER A 34 3.31 13.47 16.64
CA SER A 34 2.02 13.24 15.98
C SER A 34 2.16 12.70 14.55
N GLY A 35 3.21 13.14 13.84
CA GLY A 35 3.55 12.76 12.47
C GLY A 35 4.08 11.33 12.27
N CYS A 36 5.20 10.96 12.92
CA CYS A 36 5.86 9.68 12.73
C CYS A 36 5.58 8.62 13.81
N GLY A 37 4.98 9.01 14.94
CA GLY A 37 4.72 8.09 16.06
C GLY A 37 5.93 7.77 16.93
N ALA A 38 7.13 8.27 16.61
CA ALA A 38 8.32 8.05 17.44
C ALA A 38 8.21 8.79 18.78
N LEU A 39 8.82 8.21 19.82
CA LEU A 39 9.01 8.86 21.11
C LEU A 39 9.89 10.09 20.95
N SER A 40 9.57 11.15 21.68
CA SER A 40 10.32 12.40 21.60
C SER A 40 11.69 12.29 22.26
N GLN A 41 12.69 12.82 21.57
CA GLN A 41 14.07 12.86 22.03
C GLN A 41 14.75 14.18 21.67
N THR A 42 15.80 14.51 22.40
CA THR A 42 16.66 15.67 22.17
C THR A 42 18.14 15.28 21.97
N ALA A 43 18.45 13.98 21.97
CA ALA A 43 19.82 13.47 21.93
C ALA A 43 20.40 13.38 20.51
N GLU A 44 19.66 12.81 19.54
CA GLU A 44 20.18 12.52 18.20
C GLU A 44 19.45 13.26 17.06
N PRO A 45 20.05 14.29 16.43
CA PRO A 45 19.41 15.12 15.41
C PRO A 45 18.94 14.42 14.11
N GLY A 46 19.52 13.25 13.80
CA GLY A 46 19.20 12.49 12.58
C GLY A 46 18.03 11.51 12.74
N GLN A 47 17.71 11.13 13.98
CA GLN A 47 16.74 10.09 14.25
C GLN A 47 15.29 10.62 14.29
N ALA A 48 14.33 9.71 14.14
CA ALA A 48 12.93 10.02 14.31
C ALA A 48 12.65 10.44 15.77
N GLY A 49 11.76 11.41 15.96
CA GLY A 49 11.42 11.91 17.29
C GLY A 49 12.34 13.02 17.82
N TYR A 50 13.35 13.45 17.06
CA TYR A 50 14.21 14.56 17.47
C TYR A 50 13.50 15.93 17.40
N TYR A 51 13.62 16.71 18.47
CA TYR A 51 13.12 18.09 18.56
C TYR A 51 14.26 19.07 18.87
N ASP A 52 14.55 19.99 17.94
CA ASP A 52 15.41 21.14 18.24
C ASP A 52 14.66 22.16 19.11
N LEU A 53 15.11 22.29 20.36
CA LEU A 53 14.60 23.27 21.33
C LEU A 53 14.77 24.72 20.87
N LYS A 54 15.65 25.01 19.89
CA LYS A 54 15.80 26.35 19.33
C LYS A 54 14.67 26.72 18.36
N ARG A 55 13.94 25.73 17.84
CA ARG A 55 12.91 25.95 16.82
C ARG A 55 11.71 26.69 17.44
N ARG A 56 11.30 27.79 16.81
CA ARG A 56 10.21 28.66 17.29
C ARG A 56 8.94 27.91 17.67
N ALA A 57 8.49 26.97 16.83
CA ALA A 57 7.28 26.19 17.09
C ALA A 57 7.38 25.27 18.31
N VAL A 58 8.60 24.78 18.62
CA VAL A 58 8.85 23.95 19.82
C VAL A 58 8.88 24.83 21.06
N ARG A 59 9.55 25.98 20.98
CA ARG A 59 9.60 26.95 22.08
C ARG A 59 8.21 27.47 22.44
N GLU A 60 7.42 27.87 21.44
CA GLU A 60 6.03 28.30 21.65
C GLU A 60 5.21 27.21 22.34
N TYR A 61 5.36 25.94 21.95
CA TYR A 61 4.66 24.82 22.58
C TYR A 61 5.08 24.62 24.05
N VAL A 62 6.39 24.53 24.32
CA VAL A 62 6.92 24.30 25.67
C VAL A 62 6.52 25.44 26.61
N THR A 63 6.65 26.69 26.19
CA THR A 63 6.21 27.84 27.00
C THR A 63 4.72 27.81 27.30
N MET A 64 3.90 27.26 26.38
CA MET A 64 2.46 27.15 26.60
C MET A 64 2.09 25.98 27.51
N GLU A 65 2.82 24.86 27.48
CA GLU A 65 2.61 23.80 28.46
C GLU A 65 2.99 24.24 29.87
N GLU A 66 4.06 25.03 30.01
CA GLU A 66 4.41 25.66 31.30
C GLU A 66 3.30 26.59 31.80
N GLU A 67 2.70 27.40 30.91
CA GLU A 67 1.55 28.24 31.27
C GLU A 67 0.29 27.43 31.64
N LYS A 68 0.06 26.28 31.00
CA LYS A 68 -1.08 25.40 31.32
C LYS A 68 -0.89 24.68 32.64
N ALA A 69 0.27 24.05 32.84
CA ALA A 69 0.61 23.41 34.10
C ALA A 69 0.57 24.41 35.26
N GLY A 70 1.00 25.65 35.03
CA GLY A 70 0.88 26.73 36.00
C GLY A 70 -0.57 27.14 36.31
N ARG A 71 -1.49 27.10 35.32
CA ARG A 71 -2.92 27.39 35.53
C ARG A 71 -3.64 26.24 36.22
N GLU A 72 -3.34 24.99 35.85
CA GLU A 72 -3.92 23.80 36.48
C GLU A 72 -3.49 23.73 37.95
N ALA A 73 -2.21 23.99 38.26
CA ALA A 73 -1.75 24.11 39.64
C ALA A 73 -2.43 25.25 40.39
N GLN A 74 -2.67 26.41 39.76
CA GLN A 74 -3.41 27.52 40.38
C GLN A 74 -4.90 27.22 40.57
N GLU A 75 -5.53 26.48 39.68
CA GLU A 75 -6.92 26.03 39.81
C GLU A 75 -7.06 24.95 40.89
N GLU A 76 -6.10 24.03 41.00
CA GLU A 76 -6.01 23.04 42.07
C GLU A 76 -5.76 23.71 43.42
N ASP A 77 -4.82 24.66 43.49
CA ASP A 77 -4.56 25.46 44.68
C ASP A 77 -5.79 26.29 45.08
N ALA A 78 -6.51 26.87 44.10
CA ALA A 78 -7.75 27.61 44.35
C ALA A 78 -8.90 26.70 44.81
N VAL A 79 -8.99 25.47 44.32
CA VAL A 79 -9.98 24.47 44.76
C VAL A 79 -9.64 23.95 46.16
N VAL A 80 -8.36 23.76 46.47
CA VAL A 80 -7.86 23.41 47.81
C VAL A 80 -8.07 24.58 48.78
N GLU A 81 -7.81 25.81 48.36
CA GLU A 81 -8.03 27.02 49.16
C GLU A 81 -9.54 27.29 49.37
N ALA A 82 -10.38 27.01 48.38
CA ALA A 82 -11.84 27.03 48.51
C ALA A 82 -12.36 25.91 49.43
N ALA A 83 -11.73 24.73 49.43
CA ALA A 83 -12.04 23.66 50.38
C ALA A 83 -11.63 24.02 51.81
N LEU A 84 -10.52 24.76 51.99
CA LEU A 84 -10.07 25.30 53.28
C LEU A 84 -10.94 26.46 53.77
N GLN A 85 -11.48 27.30 52.88
CA GLN A 85 -12.40 28.39 53.22
C GLN A 85 -13.79 27.91 53.67
N ASN A 86 -14.20 26.70 53.30
CA ASN A 86 -15.43 26.07 53.81
C ASN A 86 -15.33 25.61 55.28
N LEU A 87 -14.15 25.74 55.92
CA LEU A 87 -13.97 25.61 57.36
C LEU A 87 -13.98 27.00 58.03
N GLY A 88 -15.19 27.53 58.26
CA GLY A 88 -15.45 28.58 59.25
C GLY A 88 -15.99 29.91 58.71
N GLU A 89 -17.29 29.95 58.40
CA GLU A 89 -18.05 31.13 57.92
C GLU A 89 -18.28 32.24 58.98
N GLU A 90 -17.83 32.07 60.23
CA GLU A 90 -18.17 33.00 61.32
C GLU A 90 -17.29 34.26 61.36
N LYS A 91 -16.08 34.26 60.79
CA LYS A 91 -15.15 35.41 60.86
C LYS A 91 -15.26 36.40 59.69
N LEU A 92 -15.92 36.03 58.59
CA LEU A 92 -16.08 36.89 57.42
C LEU A 92 -17.23 37.90 57.55
N LYS A 93 -18.15 37.71 58.52
CA LYS A 93 -19.24 38.65 58.80
C LYS A 93 -18.85 39.85 59.66
N GLU A 94 -17.72 39.81 60.37
CA GLU A 94 -17.26 40.92 61.22
C GLU A 94 -16.46 41.99 60.47
N LEU A 95 -16.04 41.76 59.22
CA LEU A 95 -15.11 42.65 58.50
C LEU A 95 -15.74 43.47 57.36
N GLY A 96 -17.07 43.45 57.18
CA GLY A 96 -17.81 44.51 56.49
C GLY A 96 -17.32 44.92 55.09
N LEU A 97 -17.10 43.97 54.17
CA LEU A 97 -16.75 44.27 52.78
C LEU A 97 -17.85 43.80 51.81
N ASP A 98 -18.41 44.76 51.07
CA ASP A 98 -19.51 44.57 50.12
C ASP A 98 -19.03 43.97 48.77
N PRO A 99 -19.71 42.92 48.25
CA PRO A 99 -19.29 42.16 47.06
C PRO A 99 -19.64 42.83 45.72
N ARG A 100 -19.52 44.16 45.61
CA ARG A 100 -19.81 44.92 44.38
C ARG A 100 -18.65 45.75 43.83
N SER A 101 -17.52 45.84 44.53
CA SER A 101 -16.39 46.67 44.09
C SER A 101 -15.29 45.93 43.31
N LEU A 102 -15.50 44.65 42.96
CA LEU A 102 -14.55 43.87 42.15
C LEU A 102 -14.95 43.73 40.68
N ARG A 103 -16.01 44.42 40.21
CA ARG A 103 -16.57 44.19 38.88
C ARG A 103 -16.22 45.21 37.78
N TYR A 104 -15.59 46.36 38.07
CA TYR A 104 -15.12 47.26 37.01
C TYR A 104 -13.86 48.05 37.41
N GLY A 105 -12.83 47.94 36.56
CA GLY A 105 -11.64 48.78 36.53
C GLY A 105 -11.08 48.81 35.11
N GLU A 106 -11.45 49.85 34.36
CA GLU A 106 -11.03 50.21 33.00
C GLU A 106 -9.51 50.49 32.89
N GLU A 107 -8.87 49.89 31.89
CA GLU A 107 -8.24 50.52 30.71
C GLU A 107 -6.72 50.73 30.79
N LEU A 108 -5.99 49.94 29.99
CA LEU A 108 -4.79 50.41 29.30
C LEU A 108 -4.77 49.83 27.89
N GLU A 109 -4.85 50.75 26.93
CA GLU A 109 -4.66 50.55 25.50
C GLU A 109 -3.34 49.80 25.22
N SER A 110 -3.41 48.67 24.53
CA SER A 110 -2.32 48.27 23.66
C SER A 110 -2.85 47.56 22.42
N ASN A 111 -2.47 48.15 21.31
CA ASN A 111 -2.67 47.74 19.94
C ASN A 111 -2.24 46.25 19.77
N ARG A 112 -3.17 45.31 19.91
CA ARG A 112 -2.97 43.89 19.55
C ARG A 112 -3.79 43.58 18.31
N PRO A 113 -3.17 43.12 17.21
CA PRO A 113 -3.95 42.56 16.12
C PRO A 113 -4.68 41.34 16.66
N VAL A 114 -6.01 41.34 16.54
CA VAL A 114 -6.86 40.17 16.73
C VAL A 114 -6.44 39.14 15.69
N LYS A 115 -5.43 38.33 16.00
CA LYS A 115 -5.28 37.02 15.36
C LYS A 115 -6.44 36.20 15.87
N GLY A 116 -7.35 35.80 14.96
CA GLY A 116 -8.35 34.78 15.27
C GLY A 116 -7.71 33.54 15.91
N PRO A 117 -8.49 32.65 16.54
CA PRO A 117 -7.95 31.52 17.27
C PRO A 117 -7.06 30.71 16.32
N THR A 118 -5.75 30.84 16.50
CA THR A 118 -4.79 30.00 15.81
C THR A 118 -5.04 28.61 16.36
N SER A 119 -5.57 27.71 15.53
CA SER A 119 -5.75 26.32 15.90
C SER A 119 -4.41 25.81 16.44
N TRP A 120 -4.35 25.55 17.74
CA TRP A 120 -3.20 25.00 18.44
C TRP A 120 -2.72 23.75 17.72
N ARG A 121 -1.48 23.75 17.20
CA ARG A 121 -0.88 22.58 16.54
C ARG A 121 0.32 22.14 17.35
N VAL A 122 0.34 20.86 17.72
CA VAL A 122 1.49 20.21 18.34
C VAL A 122 2.64 20.24 17.34
N PRO A 123 3.86 20.63 17.76
CA PRO A 123 4.99 20.65 16.87
C PRO A 123 5.37 19.24 16.40
N LEU A 124 5.70 19.11 15.12
CA LEU A 124 6.26 17.88 14.56
C LEU A 124 7.75 17.75 14.91
N CYS A 125 8.30 16.54 15.00
CA CYS A 125 9.75 16.35 15.07
C CYS A 125 10.44 16.96 13.84
N ASP A 126 11.73 17.28 13.94
CA ASP A 126 12.46 17.95 12.86
C ASP A 126 12.53 17.13 11.58
N ARG A 127 12.62 15.80 11.70
CA ARG A 127 12.53 14.90 10.55
C ARG A 127 11.18 15.06 9.84
N CYS A 128 10.06 14.98 10.57
CA CYS A 128 8.73 15.16 9.99
C CYS A 128 8.57 16.56 9.36
N HIS A 129 9.10 17.59 10.02
CA HIS A 129 9.10 18.95 9.48
C HIS A 129 9.87 19.03 8.15
N ARG A 130 11.09 18.47 8.07
CA ARG A 130 11.87 18.40 6.82
C ARG A 130 11.19 17.55 5.75
N LEU A 131 10.56 16.45 6.12
CA LEU A 131 9.80 15.62 5.18
C LEU A 131 8.61 16.35 4.56
N VAL A 132 7.91 17.18 5.33
CA VAL A 132 6.75 17.94 4.87
C VAL A 132 7.16 19.15 4.03
N HIS A 133 8.17 19.90 4.47
CA HIS A 133 8.53 21.18 3.86
C HIS A 133 9.63 21.07 2.81
N HIS A 134 10.56 20.13 2.97
CA HIS A 134 11.74 20.00 2.14
C HIS A 134 11.78 18.67 1.36
N HIS A 135 10.86 17.73 1.65
CA HIS A 135 10.87 16.39 1.06
C HIS A 135 12.22 15.67 1.26
N GLU A 136 12.87 15.92 2.39
CA GLU A 136 14.18 15.38 2.75
C GLU A 136 14.11 14.66 4.10
N GLY A 137 14.78 13.51 4.19
CA GLY A 137 14.89 12.76 5.44
C GLY A 137 15.58 11.41 5.25
N GLU A 138 16.21 10.93 6.32
CA GLU A 138 16.76 9.58 6.36
C GLU A 138 15.63 8.54 6.44
N PRO A 139 15.73 7.44 5.67
CA PRO A 139 14.82 6.30 5.81
C PRO A 139 14.91 5.72 7.22
N ILE A 140 13.75 5.43 7.81
CA ILE A 140 13.69 4.75 9.12
C ILE A 140 13.87 3.26 8.91
N TYR A 141 14.47 2.58 9.89
CA TYR A 141 14.46 1.13 9.97
C TYR A 141 13.02 0.58 9.88
N HIS A 142 12.82 -0.39 9.00
CA HIS A 142 11.52 -1.00 8.78
C HIS A 142 11.38 -2.28 9.60
N PRO A 143 10.23 -2.49 10.28
CA PRO A 143 10.02 -3.68 11.08
C PRO A 143 9.97 -4.94 10.20
N SER A 144 10.31 -6.08 10.80
CA SER A 144 10.07 -7.38 10.21
C SER A 144 8.57 -7.75 10.28
N ILE A 145 8.15 -8.74 9.51
CA ILE A 145 6.76 -9.21 9.54
C ILE A 145 6.43 -9.85 10.90
N ASP A 146 7.41 -10.47 11.56
CA ASP A 146 7.25 -11.08 12.88
C ASP A 146 7.05 -10.02 13.97
N SER A 147 7.80 -8.91 13.91
CA SER A 147 7.57 -7.77 14.82
C SER A 147 6.16 -7.20 14.66
N LEU A 148 5.62 -7.13 13.43
CA LEU A 148 4.24 -6.71 13.21
C LEU A 148 3.22 -7.69 13.81
N ARG A 149 3.51 -9.00 13.78
CA ARG A 149 2.66 -10.02 14.39
C ARG A 149 2.60 -9.82 15.90
N GLU A 150 3.75 -9.65 16.56
CA GLU A 150 3.84 -9.41 18.00
C GLU A 150 3.05 -8.16 18.40
N THR A 151 3.21 -7.05 17.67
CA THR A 151 2.45 -5.81 17.90
C THR A 151 0.93 -6.01 17.76
N ILE A 152 0.48 -6.83 16.80
CA ILE A 152 -0.96 -7.10 16.59
C ILE A 152 -1.50 -8.05 17.68
N GLU A 153 -0.69 -9.00 18.15
CA GLU A 153 -1.05 -9.92 19.24
C GLU A 153 -1.15 -9.22 20.60
N GLU A 154 -0.55 -8.05 20.78
CA GLU A 154 -0.68 -7.25 21.99
C GLU A 154 -2.03 -6.47 22.07
N SER A 155 -2.83 -6.46 20.99
CA SER A 155 -4.08 -5.69 20.96
C SER A 155 -5.02 -5.99 22.13
N PRO A 156 -5.57 -4.97 22.83
CA PRO A 156 -6.58 -5.18 23.88
C PRO A 156 -7.97 -5.56 23.34
N PHE A 157 -8.20 -5.47 22.02
CA PHE A 157 -9.52 -5.68 21.43
C PHE A 157 -9.79 -7.15 21.06
N LYS A 158 -11.01 -7.63 21.36
CA LYS A 158 -11.49 -8.96 20.94
C LYS A 158 -11.73 -9.07 19.43
N LYS A 159 -12.08 -7.96 18.77
CA LYS A 159 -12.33 -7.90 17.32
C LYS A 159 -11.25 -7.05 16.64
N ASN A 160 -10.47 -7.70 15.79
CA ASN A 160 -9.36 -7.10 15.05
C ASN A 160 -9.62 -7.18 13.55
N TYR A 161 -9.60 -6.03 12.88
CA TYR A 161 -9.74 -5.91 11.43
C TYR A 161 -8.43 -5.45 10.84
N ILE A 162 -7.80 -6.29 10.03
CA ILE A 162 -6.54 -5.99 9.36
C ILE A 162 -6.84 -5.52 7.93
N TYR A 163 -6.56 -4.26 7.66
CA TYR A 163 -6.62 -3.66 6.33
C TYR A 163 -5.26 -3.83 5.67
N HIS A 164 -5.14 -4.84 4.79
CA HIS A 164 -3.94 -5.03 4.01
C HIS A 164 -3.97 -4.08 2.80
N ILE A 165 -3.12 -3.06 2.86
CA ILE A 165 -3.02 -2.00 1.86
C ILE A 165 -2.02 -2.43 0.79
N ILE A 166 -2.50 -2.44 -0.44
CA ILE A 166 -1.75 -2.84 -1.63
C ILE A 166 -1.80 -1.69 -2.62
N ASP A 167 -0.66 -1.35 -3.20
CA ASP A 167 -0.60 -0.31 -4.21
C ASP A 167 -1.04 -0.82 -5.60
N ALA A 168 -1.83 -0.02 -6.32
CA ALA A 168 -2.28 -0.33 -7.68
C ALA A 168 -1.15 -0.26 -8.72
N ALA A 169 -0.13 0.59 -8.51
CA ALA A 169 0.93 0.79 -9.50
C ALA A 169 1.82 -0.46 -9.65
N ASP A 170 2.14 -1.12 -8.55
CA ASP A 170 3.02 -2.29 -8.53
C ASP A 170 2.25 -3.59 -8.18
N PHE A 171 0.91 -3.58 -8.26
CA PHE A 171 0.09 -4.75 -7.98
C PHE A 171 0.46 -5.95 -8.88
N PRO A 172 0.79 -7.16 -8.35
CA PRO A 172 0.66 -7.61 -6.97
C PRO A 172 1.97 -7.59 -6.14
N MET A 173 3.07 -6.99 -6.61
CA MET A 173 4.35 -6.98 -5.87
C MET A 173 4.28 -6.28 -4.51
N SER A 174 3.35 -5.33 -4.30
CA SER A 174 3.09 -4.75 -2.96
C SER A 174 2.39 -5.70 -1.99
N PHE A 175 1.83 -6.82 -2.46
CA PHE A 175 1.19 -7.81 -1.62
C PHE A 175 2.22 -8.48 -0.70
N ILE A 176 1.89 -8.62 0.59
CA ILE A 176 2.75 -9.31 1.56
C ILE A 176 2.30 -10.76 1.62
N PRO A 177 3.06 -11.71 1.03
CA PRO A 177 2.69 -13.11 1.08
C PRO A 177 2.72 -13.62 2.52
N LYS A 178 1.90 -14.65 2.81
CA LYS A 178 1.80 -15.32 4.13
C LYS A 178 1.26 -14.48 5.30
N LEU A 179 0.91 -13.21 5.13
CA LEU A 179 0.29 -12.40 6.20
C LEU A 179 -0.96 -13.09 6.79
N HIS A 180 -1.77 -13.71 5.93
CA HIS A 180 -2.96 -14.47 6.34
C HIS A 180 -2.64 -15.73 7.14
N MET A 181 -1.48 -16.36 6.91
CA MET A 181 -1.02 -17.53 7.66
C MET A 181 -0.41 -17.11 8.99
N LEU A 182 0.34 -16.01 9.02
CA LEU A 182 0.99 -15.52 10.22
C LEU A 182 -0.01 -14.96 11.23
N LEU A 183 -1.12 -14.39 10.78
CA LEU A 183 -2.15 -13.82 11.67
C LEU A 183 -3.35 -14.75 11.89
N ASP A 184 -3.27 -16.01 11.44
CA ASP A 184 -4.37 -17.01 11.46
C ASP A 184 -5.73 -16.41 11.06
N ALA A 185 -5.69 -15.50 10.08
CA ALA A 185 -6.79 -14.61 9.83
C ALA A 185 -7.94 -15.32 9.11
N ASN A 186 -9.17 -15.06 9.55
CA ASN A 186 -10.35 -15.63 8.95
C ASN A 186 -10.59 -15.01 7.56
N LEU A 187 -10.30 -15.79 6.51
CA LEU A 187 -10.74 -15.50 5.16
C LEU A 187 -11.97 -16.35 4.84
N LYS A 188 -12.99 -15.72 4.24
CA LYS A 188 -14.22 -16.42 3.90
C LYS A 188 -13.93 -17.52 2.88
N HIS A 189 -14.12 -18.76 3.29
CA HIS A 189 -13.95 -19.91 2.41
C HIS A 189 -15.06 -19.97 1.36
N ARG A 190 -14.75 -20.53 0.17
CA ARG A 190 -15.73 -20.69 -0.93
C ARG A 190 -16.84 -21.67 -0.61
N ASN A 191 -16.53 -22.70 0.18
CA ASN A 191 -17.55 -23.59 0.72
C ASN A 191 -18.28 -22.91 1.90
N ARG A 192 -19.55 -22.54 1.68
CA ARG A 192 -20.44 -21.87 2.66
C ARG A 192 -20.64 -22.69 3.94
N ARG A 193 -20.36 -24.00 3.90
CA ARG A 193 -20.44 -24.91 5.06
C ARG A 193 -19.30 -24.72 6.07
N ASN A 194 -18.16 -24.17 5.66
CA ASN A 194 -17.12 -23.76 6.61
C ASN A 194 -17.51 -22.41 7.21
N LYS A 195 -17.95 -22.41 8.48
CA LYS A 195 -18.12 -21.18 9.26
C LYS A 195 -16.76 -20.48 9.37
N ALA A 196 -16.58 -19.40 8.62
CA ALA A 196 -15.46 -18.47 8.82
C ALA A 196 -15.72 -17.72 10.14
N GLY A 197 -14.86 -17.91 11.13
CA GLY A 197 -15.06 -17.40 12.47
C GLY A 197 -14.43 -18.30 13.53
N ARG A 198 -13.20 -18.77 13.28
CA ARG A 198 -12.42 -19.36 14.36
C ARG A 198 -11.96 -18.21 15.24
N TYR A 199 -12.39 -18.22 16.48
CA TYR A 199 -11.78 -17.39 17.52
C TYR A 199 -10.44 -18.03 17.85
N TYR A 200 -9.37 -17.27 17.72
CA TYR A 200 -8.05 -17.67 18.17
C TYR A 200 -7.78 -16.94 19.48
N ARG A 201 -7.60 -17.68 20.59
CA ARG A 201 -7.38 -17.12 21.94
C ARG A 201 -8.40 -16.03 22.34
N ASP A 202 -9.71 -16.29 22.14
CA ASP A 202 -10.83 -15.34 22.37
C ASP A 202 -10.82 -14.08 21.47
N ARG A 203 -10.00 -14.06 20.42
CA ARG A 203 -9.88 -12.94 19.47
C ARG A 203 -10.24 -13.35 18.05
N MET A 204 -10.83 -12.42 17.30
CA MET A 204 -11.19 -12.61 15.90
C MET A 204 -10.38 -11.68 14.99
N PHE A 205 -9.56 -12.27 14.12
CA PHE A 205 -8.84 -11.55 13.07
C PHE A 205 -9.56 -11.70 11.73
N ASN A 206 -9.92 -10.58 11.12
CA ASN A 206 -10.46 -10.53 9.76
C ASN A 206 -9.55 -9.66 8.88
N ILE A 207 -9.14 -10.18 7.72
CA ILE A 207 -8.37 -9.39 6.74
C ILE A 207 -9.32 -8.83 5.68
N ASP A 208 -9.17 -7.55 5.35
CA ASP A 208 -9.71 -6.92 4.14
C ASP A 208 -8.54 -6.47 3.23
N PHE A 209 -8.67 -6.67 1.92
CA PHE A 209 -7.65 -6.24 0.95
C PHE A 209 -8.07 -4.91 0.32
N VAL A 210 -7.25 -3.88 0.50
CA VAL A 210 -7.53 -2.53 0.01
C VAL A 210 -6.48 -2.13 -1.01
N ILE A 211 -6.89 -2.00 -2.28
CA ILE A 211 -6.01 -1.56 -3.37
C ILE A 211 -6.08 -0.03 -3.45
N THR A 212 -5.00 0.66 -3.10
CA THR A 212 -4.88 2.13 -3.12
C THR A 212 -4.39 2.64 -4.47
N ARG A 213 -4.46 3.97 -4.65
CA ARG A 213 -4.04 4.67 -5.89
C ARG A 213 -4.69 4.12 -7.17
N SER A 214 -5.95 3.70 -7.08
CA SER A 214 -6.70 3.19 -8.24
C SER A 214 -6.85 4.23 -9.37
N ASP A 215 -6.62 5.51 -9.08
CA ASP A 215 -6.57 6.62 -10.01
C ASP A 215 -5.36 6.59 -10.97
N LEU A 216 -4.38 5.71 -10.74
CA LEU A 216 -3.28 5.48 -11.68
C LEU A 216 -3.70 4.55 -12.83
N LEU A 217 -4.66 3.66 -12.60
CA LEU A 217 -5.05 2.62 -13.56
C LEU A 217 -5.97 3.15 -14.67
N ALA A 218 -7.12 3.72 -14.32
CA ALA A 218 -8.18 4.10 -15.26
C ALA A 218 -8.79 5.49 -14.94
N PRO A 219 -9.13 6.32 -15.94
CA PRO A 219 -9.41 7.75 -15.75
C PRO A 219 -10.70 7.99 -14.97
N GLN A 220 -11.62 7.03 -15.05
CA GLN A 220 -12.93 7.03 -14.38
C GLN A 220 -13.01 5.84 -13.42
N ALA A 221 -13.77 6.02 -12.34
CA ALA A 221 -14.02 4.98 -11.33
C ALA A 221 -14.70 3.73 -11.92
N GLU A 222 -15.70 3.90 -12.78
CA GLU A 222 -16.43 2.78 -13.42
C GLU A 222 -15.54 1.85 -14.25
N MET A 223 -14.44 2.38 -14.81
CA MET A 223 -13.49 1.57 -15.55
C MET A 223 -12.68 0.68 -14.60
N VAL A 224 -12.34 1.17 -13.41
CA VAL A 224 -11.69 0.38 -12.36
C VAL A 224 -12.65 -0.70 -11.83
N ASP A 225 -13.93 -0.38 -11.66
CA ASP A 225 -14.94 -1.37 -11.25
C ASP A 225 -15.04 -2.54 -12.23
N ARG A 226 -14.99 -2.25 -13.54
CA ARG A 226 -14.93 -3.28 -14.58
C ARG A 226 -13.68 -4.17 -14.50
N MET A 227 -12.60 -3.68 -13.89
CA MET A 227 -11.34 -4.41 -13.71
C MET A 227 -11.31 -5.23 -12.41
N MET A 228 -12.30 -5.09 -11.52
CA MET A 228 -12.36 -5.85 -10.26
C MET A 228 -12.28 -7.37 -10.43
N PRO A 229 -12.94 -8.01 -11.42
CA PRO A 229 -12.79 -9.45 -11.65
C PRO A 229 -11.35 -9.84 -11.97
N TYR A 230 -10.67 -9.03 -12.78
CA TYR A 230 -9.26 -9.21 -13.13
C TYR A 230 -8.36 -9.09 -11.90
N MET A 231 -8.55 -8.05 -11.07
CA MET A 231 -7.73 -7.86 -9.86
C MET A 231 -7.90 -8.99 -8.85
N ARG A 232 -9.13 -9.47 -8.67
CA ARG A 232 -9.39 -10.64 -7.83
C ARG A 232 -8.65 -11.87 -8.37
N GLU A 233 -8.62 -12.08 -9.68
CA GLU A 233 -7.93 -13.23 -10.27
C GLU A 233 -6.41 -13.17 -10.09
N VAL A 234 -5.80 -12.00 -10.29
CA VAL A 234 -4.37 -11.78 -10.01
C VAL A 234 -4.06 -12.04 -8.54
N LEU A 235 -4.91 -11.57 -7.62
CA LEU A 235 -4.74 -11.79 -6.19
C LEU A 235 -4.90 -13.28 -5.82
N ARG A 236 -5.85 -14.01 -6.45
CA ARG A 236 -5.99 -15.46 -6.26
C ARG A 236 -4.73 -16.20 -6.67
N ARG A 237 -4.12 -15.84 -7.80
CA ARG A 237 -2.86 -16.44 -8.26
C ARG A 237 -1.71 -16.13 -7.31
N SER A 238 -1.64 -14.90 -6.81
CA SER A 238 -0.62 -14.46 -5.86
C SER A 238 -0.74 -15.15 -4.49
N LEU A 239 -1.95 -15.53 -4.09
CA LEU A 239 -2.23 -16.36 -2.89
C LEU A 239 -1.93 -17.86 -3.11
N GLY A 240 -1.57 -18.27 -4.33
CA GLY A 240 -1.22 -19.65 -4.66
C GLY A 240 -2.36 -20.65 -4.43
N LYS A 241 -2.04 -21.79 -3.81
CA LYS A 241 -3.00 -22.88 -3.55
C LYS A 241 -4.19 -22.42 -2.67
N PHE A 242 -3.92 -21.53 -1.72
CA PHE A 242 -4.94 -21.00 -0.80
C PHE A 242 -5.94 -20.06 -1.50
N GLY A 243 -5.48 -19.32 -2.52
CA GLY A 243 -6.34 -18.41 -3.30
C GLY A 243 -7.52 -19.10 -4.00
N LYS A 244 -7.39 -20.39 -4.33
CA LYS A 244 -8.47 -21.18 -4.95
C LYS A 244 -9.62 -21.49 -3.97
N LEU A 245 -9.32 -21.51 -2.67
CA LEU A 245 -10.25 -21.87 -1.60
C LEU A 245 -10.99 -20.67 -1.02
N VAL A 246 -10.51 -19.45 -1.26
CA VAL A 246 -11.03 -18.22 -0.65
C VAL A 246 -11.99 -17.46 -1.58
N THR A 247 -13.09 -16.97 -1.01
CA THR A 247 -13.93 -15.95 -1.62
C THR A 247 -13.35 -14.57 -1.33
N LEU A 248 -12.59 -14.03 -2.29
CA LEU A 248 -12.05 -12.66 -2.27
C LEU A 248 -13.14 -11.58 -2.44
N GLY A 249 -14.22 -11.67 -1.66
CA GLY A 249 -15.30 -10.68 -1.61
C GLY A 249 -14.97 -9.45 -0.75
N ASN A 250 -13.82 -9.48 -0.07
CA ASN A 250 -13.27 -8.45 0.80
C ASN A 250 -12.24 -7.54 0.09
N VAL A 251 -12.12 -7.62 -1.24
CA VAL A 251 -11.24 -6.77 -2.03
C VAL A 251 -11.96 -5.49 -2.44
N SER A 252 -11.40 -4.34 -2.11
CA SER A 252 -11.91 -3.01 -2.50
C SER A 252 -10.81 -2.16 -3.12
N CYS A 253 -11.13 -1.45 -4.20
CA CYS A 253 -10.27 -0.41 -4.78
C CYS A 253 -10.64 0.95 -4.21
N VAL A 254 -9.64 1.76 -3.88
CA VAL A 254 -9.81 3.10 -3.33
C VAL A 254 -8.78 4.06 -3.90
N SER A 255 -9.16 5.33 -4.00
CA SER A 255 -8.22 6.42 -4.28
C SER A 255 -8.43 7.52 -3.25
N ALA A 256 -7.45 7.73 -2.38
CA ALA A 256 -7.47 8.82 -1.41
C ALA A 256 -7.38 10.19 -2.11
N LYS A 257 -6.55 10.30 -3.17
CA LYS A 257 -6.35 11.55 -3.95
C LYS A 257 -7.62 12.04 -4.63
N ARG A 258 -8.44 11.12 -5.18
CA ARG A 258 -9.72 11.46 -5.84
C ARG A 258 -10.95 11.22 -4.98
N GLY A 259 -10.78 10.74 -3.74
CA GLY A 259 -11.88 10.38 -2.84
C GLY A 259 -12.73 9.19 -3.30
N TRP A 260 -12.26 8.37 -4.26
CA TRP A 260 -13.04 7.25 -4.80
C TRP A 260 -13.20 6.12 -3.77
N TRP A 261 -14.45 5.71 -3.52
CA TRP A 261 -14.87 4.68 -2.55
C TRP A 261 -14.32 4.84 -1.12
N THR A 262 -13.85 6.03 -0.76
CA THR A 262 -13.39 6.36 0.60
C THR A 262 -14.54 6.43 1.59
N LYS A 263 -15.68 7.03 1.21
CA LYS A 263 -16.87 7.14 2.07
C LYS A 263 -17.45 5.78 2.48
N PRO A 264 -17.72 4.84 1.54
CA PRO A 264 -18.17 3.50 1.91
C PRO A 264 -17.20 2.75 2.82
N LEU A 265 -15.88 2.96 2.64
CA LEU A 265 -14.87 2.34 3.50
C LEU A 265 -14.87 2.95 4.91
N LYS A 266 -14.99 4.28 5.02
CA LYS A 266 -15.17 4.99 6.30
C LYS A 266 -16.41 4.48 7.05
N ASP A 267 -17.55 4.38 6.37
CA ASP A 267 -18.79 3.87 6.99
C ASP A 267 -18.65 2.42 7.44
N LYS A 268 -17.91 1.60 6.68
CA LYS A 268 -17.62 0.20 7.00
C LYS A 268 -16.75 0.08 8.26
N ILE A 269 -15.76 0.94 8.43
CA ILE A 269 -14.91 0.97 9.62
C ILE A 269 -15.71 1.42 10.84
N TYR A 270 -16.46 2.52 10.70
CA TYR A 270 -17.27 3.05 11.80
C TYR A 270 -18.34 2.06 12.29
N LYS A 271 -19.04 1.37 11.37
CA LYS A 271 -20.06 0.37 11.73
C LYS A 271 -19.51 -0.90 12.38
N ARG A 272 -18.28 -1.29 12.04
CA ARG A 272 -17.67 -2.51 12.58
C ARG A 272 -17.20 -2.32 14.02
N GLY A 273 -16.63 -1.15 14.33
CA GLY A 273 -15.95 -0.92 15.61
C GLY A 273 -14.74 -1.84 15.83
N GLY A 274 -14.14 -1.76 17.01
CA GLY A 274 -12.92 -2.52 17.37
C GLY A 274 -11.64 -1.92 16.79
N ALA A 275 -10.55 -2.71 16.77
CA ALA A 275 -9.24 -2.26 16.31
C ALA A 275 -9.08 -2.49 14.79
N GLY A 276 -8.84 -1.40 14.06
CA GLY A 276 -8.52 -1.40 12.64
C GLY A 276 -7.02 -1.22 12.41
N TRP A 277 -6.34 -2.28 11.96
CA TRP A 277 -4.90 -2.30 11.71
C TRP A 277 -4.60 -2.02 10.24
N MET A 278 -3.85 -0.95 9.92
CA MET A 278 -3.39 -0.69 8.56
C MET A 278 -2.00 -1.32 8.33
N VAL A 279 -1.91 -2.32 7.46
CA VAL A 279 -0.68 -3.05 7.16
C VAL A 279 -0.36 -3.00 5.67
N GLY A 280 0.84 -2.58 5.31
CA GLY A 280 1.31 -2.58 3.93
C GLY A 280 2.80 -2.31 3.82
N LYS A 281 3.35 -2.48 2.62
CA LYS A 281 4.73 -2.07 2.34
C LYS A 281 4.88 -0.55 2.40
N VAL A 282 6.12 -0.06 2.46
CA VAL A 282 6.39 1.39 2.31
C VAL A 282 5.86 1.93 0.98
N ASN A 283 5.52 3.21 0.93
CA ASN A 283 5.06 3.92 -0.28
C ASN A 283 3.78 3.38 -0.96
N VAL A 284 2.97 2.57 -0.25
CA VAL A 284 1.63 2.14 -0.72
C VAL A 284 0.53 3.17 -0.52
N GLY A 285 0.84 4.32 0.09
CA GLY A 285 -0.15 5.36 0.40
C GLY A 285 -0.97 5.09 1.67
N LYS A 286 -0.40 4.35 2.63
CA LYS A 286 -1.01 4.02 3.92
C LYS A 286 -1.42 5.27 4.71
N SER A 287 -0.50 6.18 4.99
CA SER A 287 -0.80 7.42 5.74
C SER A 287 -1.78 8.34 4.99
N GLN A 288 -1.76 8.33 3.64
CA GLN A 288 -2.74 9.07 2.83
C GLN A 288 -4.14 8.46 2.91
N LEU A 289 -4.23 7.12 2.90
CA LEU A 289 -5.51 6.43 3.09
C LEU A 289 -6.04 6.62 4.51
N PHE A 290 -5.16 6.58 5.51
CA PHE A 290 -5.50 6.80 6.91
C PHE A 290 -6.22 8.14 7.11
N ASP A 291 -5.66 9.23 6.59
CA ASP A 291 -6.27 10.56 6.65
C ASP A 291 -7.64 10.63 5.97
N ALA A 292 -7.79 9.97 4.82
CA ALA A 292 -9.03 9.99 4.03
C ALA A 292 -10.15 9.12 4.61
N VAL A 293 -9.80 8.05 5.32
CA VAL A 293 -10.74 7.04 5.81
C VAL A 293 -11.15 7.28 7.26
N PHE A 294 -10.32 7.98 8.05
CA PHE A 294 -10.63 8.27 9.44
C PHE A 294 -11.98 9.02 9.60
N PRO A 295 -12.86 8.59 10.52
CA PRO A 295 -14.15 9.22 10.73
C PRO A 295 -14.08 10.56 11.48
N LYS A 296 -13.53 11.60 10.82
CA LYS A 296 -13.57 12.98 11.31
C LYS A 296 -15.01 13.47 11.52
N GLY A 297 -15.27 14.25 12.56
CA GLY A 297 -16.53 14.99 12.74
C GLY A 297 -17.73 14.15 13.18
N THR A 298 -17.60 12.82 13.33
CA THR A 298 -18.76 11.93 13.55
C THR A 298 -19.12 11.78 15.03
N THR A 299 -18.25 12.25 15.93
CA THR A 299 -18.46 12.25 17.39
C THR A 299 -19.31 13.43 17.86
N ALA A 300 -19.70 14.36 16.97
CA ALA A 300 -20.44 15.57 17.31
C ALA A 300 -21.87 15.33 17.85
N ASP A 301 -22.46 14.15 17.61
CA ASP A 301 -23.85 13.85 18.04
C ASP A 301 -23.96 13.13 19.39
N ILE A 302 -22.86 12.92 20.12
CA ILE A 302 -22.89 12.24 21.42
C ILE A 302 -22.27 13.17 22.47
N SER A 303 -23.14 13.78 23.26
CA SER A 303 -22.80 14.66 24.37
C SER A 303 -21.68 14.04 25.23
N LEU A 304 -20.52 14.71 25.28
CA LEU A 304 -19.36 14.31 26.06
C LEU A 304 -19.71 14.37 27.55
N LYS A 305 -20.10 13.23 28.14
CA LYS A 305 -20.01 13.01 29.58
C LYS A 305 -18.79 12.13 29.82
N THR A 306 -17.72 12.80 30.27
CA THR A 306 -16.48 12.25 30.83
C THR A 306 -15.61 11.45 29.85
N PRO A 307 -14.30 11.72 29.73
CA PRO A 307 -13.40 10.77 29.09
C PRO A 307 -13.45 9.47 29.91
N ILE A 308 -14.08 8.44 29.36
CA ILE A 308 -14.09 7.12 29.98
C ILE A 308 -12.67 6.57 29.79
N ASN A 309 -11.86 6.64 30.84
CA ASN A 309 -10.69 5.78 30.97
C ASN A 309 -11.20 4.34 30.94
N ILE A 310 -10.79 3.57 29.94
CA ILE A 310 -11.11 2.14 29.85
C ILE A 310 -10.26 1.46 30.93
N SER A 311 -10.85 1.19 32.09
CA SER A 311 -10.20 0.40 33.14
C SER A 311 -9.90 -1.01 32.62
N LEU A 312 -8.64 -1.41 32.79
CA LEU A 312 -8.04 -2.63 32.25
C LEU A 312 -8.24 -3.89 33.11
N PHE A 313 -9.17 -3.88 34.07
CA PHE A 313 -9.39 -5.03 34.96
C PHE A 313 -10.72 -5.72 34.70
N ALA A 314 -10.65 -7.05 34.59
CA ALA A 314 -11.79 -7.92 34.39
C ALA A 314 -12.82 -7.75 35.52
N LYS A 315 -14.08 -7.64 35.12
CA LYS A 315 -15.24 -7.58 36.01
C LYS A 315 -15.46 -8.97 36.61
N GLU A 316 -15.17 -9.16 37.89
CA GLU A 316 -15.79 -10.24 38.68
C GLU A 316 -17.00 -9.62 39.40
N GLU A 317 -18.19 -10.17 39.17
CA GLU A 317 -19.41 -9.77 39.85
C GLU A 317 -19.48 -10.47 41.22
N ASP A 318 -19.70 -9.71 42.31
CA ASP A 318 -20.82 -9.90 43.24
C ASP A 318 -20.70 -9.00 44.50
N GLY A 319 -21.76 -8.24 44.81
CA GLY A 319 -21.95 -7.56 46.10
C GLY A 319 -22.65 -6.18 46.05
N PRO A 320 -23.77 -5.96 46.76
CA PRO A 320 -24.54 -4.71 46.67
C PRO A 320 -24.21 -3.78 47.85
N ASN A 321 -23.00 -3.26 47.95
CA ASN A 321 -22.69 -2.04 48.71
C ASN A 321 -21.21 -1.72 48.64
N GLU A 322 -20.78 -0.82 47.76
CA GLU A 322 -19.51 -0.11 47.95
C GLU A 322 -19.65 1.36 47.56
N ARG A 323 -19.29 2.21 48.52
CA ARG A 323 -19.09 3.64 48.36
C ARG A 323 -17.77 3.84 47.61
N TYR A 324 -17.79 4.71 46.60
CA TYR A 324 -16.58 5.17 45.93
C TYR A 324 -15.70 5.92 46.93
N VAL A 325 -14.58 5.32 47.32
CA VAL A 325 -13.39 6.06 47.75
C VAL A 325 -12.56 6.24 46.49
N THR A 326 -12.56 7.46 45.96
CA THR A 326 -11.57 7.90 44.98
C THR A 326 -10.24 8.01 45.71
N GLU A 327 -9.42 6.98 45.64
CA GLU A 327 -7.99 7.15 45.86
C GLU A 327 -7.44 7.80 44.60
N ASP A 328 -7.07 9.08 44.73
CA ASP A 328 -6.30 9.83 43.75
C ASP A 328 -4.95 9.14 43.56
N VAL A 329 -4.87 8.22 42.61
CA VAL A 329 -3.60 7.71 42.10
C VAL A 329 -3.12 8.74 41.10
N GLU A 330 -2.15 9.55 41.53
CA GLU A 330 -1.32 10.36 40.64
C GLU A 330 -0.95 9.50 39.42
N ASP A 331 -1.36 9.95 38.23
CA ASP A 331 -1.17 9.29 36.94
C ASP A 331 0.31 9.34 36.56
N ASP A 332 1.10 8.52 37.26
CA ASP A 332 2.50 8.27 36.98
C ASP A 332 2.50 7.45 35.68
N MET A 333 2.48 8.13 34.52
CA MET A 333 2.64 7.56 33.17
C MET A 333 4.03 6.93 32.99
N ARG A 334 4.41 5.99 33.85
CA ARG A 334 5.52 5.08 33.62
C ARG A 334 5.18 4.29 32.38
N LEU A 335 5.86 4.61 31.28
CA LEU A 335 5.93 3.75 30.11
C LEU A 335 6.33 2.36 30.61
N ASP A 336 5.42 1.39 30.50
CA ASP A 336 5.76 0.00 30.75
C ASP A 336 6.78 -0.40 29.68
N GLU A 337 8.05 -0.55 30.07
CA GLU A 337 9.15 -0.91 29.16
C GLU A 337 8.90 -2.25 28.44
N THR A 338 7.92 -3.03 28.90
CA THR A 338 7.54 -4.32 28.31
C THR A 338 6.43 -4.23 27.25
N SER A 339 5.69 -3.12 27.16
CA SER A 339 4.61 -2.94 26.18
C SER A 339 5.15 -2.40 24.85
N MET A 340 4.92 -3.14 23.74
CA MET A 340 5.35 -2.68 22.40
C MET A 340 4.38 -1.68 21.79
N LEU A 341 3.16 -1.55 22.34
CA LEU A 341 2.17 -0.60 21.87
C LEU A 341 2.31 0.76 22.59
N PRO A 342 2.40 1.86 21.85
CA PRO A 342 2.42 3.18 22.47
C PRO A 342 1.08 3.51 23.16
N PRO A 343 1.10 4.44 24.13
CA PRO A 343 -0.11 4.91 24.81
C PRO A 343 -1.15 5.45 23.81
N VAL A 344 -2.42 5.23 24.14
CA VAL A 344 -3.55 5.68 23.32
C VAL A 344 -3.65 7.20 23.38
N ARG A 345 -3.80 7.86 22.23
CA ARG A 345 -4.02 9.30 22.17
C ARG A 345 -5.42 9.66 22.69
N PRO A 346 -5.62 10.83 23.33
CA PRO A 346 -6.95 11.26 23.73
C PRO A 346 -7.87 11.41 22.51
N GLU A 347 -9.12 10.98 22.65
CA GLU A 347 -10.10 11.07 21.57
C GLU A 347 -10.45 12.54 21.31
N THR A 348 -10.17 13.01 20.11
CA THR A 348 -10.51 14.35 19.64
C THR A 348 -11.29 14.26 18.33
N ASN A 349 -12.19 15.21 18.09
CA ASN A 349 -13.04 15.18 16.88
C ASN A 349 -12.23 15.38 15.58
N TYR A 350 -11.12 16.11 15.69
CA TYR A 350 -10.15 16.37 14.63
C TYR A 350 -8.73 16.10 15.15
N PRO A 351 -8.33 14.82 15.24
CA PRO A 351 -7.01 14.47 15.73
C PRO A 351 -5.94 14.86 14.71
N GLU A 352 -4.73 15.11 15.21
CA GLU A 352 -3.57 15.31 14.36
C GLU A 352 -3.21 14.04 13.60
N MET A 353 -3.18 14.15 12.28
CA MET A 353 -3.01 13.02 11.37
C MET A 353 -1.53 12.72 11.12
N PRO A 354 -1.18 11.45 10.86
CA PRO A 354 0.18 11.07 10.47
C PRO A 354 0.68 11.85 9.25
N THR A 355 1.99 12.08 9.20
CA THR A 355 2.62 12.78 8.08
C THR A 355 2.54 11.95 6.79
N VAL A 356 2.15 12.59 5.68
CA VAL A 356 2.11 11.98 4.35
C VAL A 356 3.29 12.48 3.53
N SER A 357 4.15 11.57 3.04
CA SER A 357 5.27 11.87 2.14
C SER A 357 5.46 10.72 1.14
N THR A 358 6.15 11.01 0.04
CA THR A 358 6.58 10.03 -0.98
C THR A 358 7.85 9.30 -0.58
N LEU A 359 8.61 9.84 0.38
CA LEU A 359 9.79 9.18 0.92
C LEU A 359 9.38 8.00 1.83
N PRO A 360 10.11 6.87 1.77
CA PRO A 360 9.83 5.71 2.60
C PRO A 360 10.04 6.03 4.08
N GLY A 361 9.28 5.34 4.94
CA GLY A 361 9.42 5.45 6.40
C GLY A 361 8.83 6.73 7.00
N THR A 362 7.64 7.15 6.57
CA THR A 362 6.90 8.25 7.22
C THR A 362 6.47 7.90 8.65
N THR A 363 6.08 6.65 8.87
CA THR A 363 5.66 6.09 10.16
C THR A 363 6.81 5.28 10.76
N ALA A 364 7.30 5.71 11.92
CA ALA A 364 8.37 5.07 12.68
C ALA A 364 7.83 4.01 13.65
N SER A 365 6.79 4.39 14.40
CA SER A 365 6.14 3.55 15.41
C SER A 365 4.62 3.56 15.19
N PRO A 366 3.89 2.56 15.71
CA PRO A 366 2.44 2.48 15.56
C PRO A 366 1.72 3.75 16.03
N ILE A 367 0.83 4.33 15.21
CA ILE A 367 0.04 5.50 15.61
C ILE A 367 -1.40 5.05 15.88
N ARG A 368 -1.85 5.17 17.12
CA ARG A 368 -3.20 4.78 17.57
C ARG A 368 -4.08 6.02 17.69
N ILE A 369 -5.22 6.02 16.98
CA ILE A 369 -6.22 7.08 17.08
C ILE A 369 -7.59 6.45 17.40
N PRO A 370 -8.13 6.67 18.62
CA PRO A 370 -9.46 6.17 18.97
C PRO A 370 -10.57 6.96 18.24
N PHE A 371 -11.73 6.32 18.07
CA PHE A 371 -12.91 6.98 17.51
C PHE A 371 -14.22 6.43 18.10
N GLY A 372 -15.22 7.31 18.14
CA GLY A 372 -16.61 6.98 18.45
C GLY A 372 -16.88 6.75 19.94
N ASN A 373 -16.19 7.45 20.84
CA ASN A 373 -16.28 7.33 22.30
C ASN A 373 -16.06 5.88 22.77
N GLY A 374 -14.90 5.31 22.46
CA GLY A 374 -14.54 3.93 22.85
C GLY A 374 -15.16 2.83 21.97
N LYS A 375 -15.80 3.16 20.84
CA LYS A 375 -16.29 2.17 19.86
C LYS A 375 -15.16 1.39 19.17
N GLY A 376 -14.00 2.01 18.98
CA GLY A 376 -12.87 1.38 18.33
C GLY A 376 -11.66 2.30 18.19
N GLU A 377 -10.58 1.75 17.65
CA GLU A 377 -9.36 2.49 17.34
C GLU A 377 -8.87 2.17 15.94
N LEU A 378 -8.28 3.15 15.27
CA LEU A 378 -7.60 2.97 13.99
C LEU A 378 -6.10 3.11 14.22
N ILE A 379 -5.35 2.09 13.83
CA ILE A 379 -3.93 1.95 14.12
C ILE A 379 -3.15 1.93 12.81
N ASP A 380 -2.25 2.89 12.67
CA ASP A 380 -1.33 2.99 11.55
C ASP A 380 0.01 2.32 11.90
N LEU A 381 0.30 1.15 11.32
CA LEU A 381 1.55 0.43 11.58
C LEU A 381 2.69 0.96 10.70
N PRO A 382 3.95 0.91 11.15
CA PRO A 382 5.11 1.16 10.29
C PRO A 382 5.09 0.24 9.06
N GLY A 383 5.43 0.80 7.90
CA GLY A 383 5.40 0.06 6.63
C GLY A 383 6.54 -0.95 6.55
N VAL A 384 6.25 -2.14 6.02
CA VAL A 384 7.28 -3.17 5.76
C VAL A 384 8.19 -2.70 4.62
N ALA A 385 9.50 -2.97 4.74
CA ALA A 385 10.46 -2.64 3.70
C ALA A 385 10.03 -3.16 2.32
N ARG A 386 10.24 -2.34 1.29
CA ARG A 386 10.31 -2.79 -0.10
C ARG A 386 11.72 -3.31 -0.37
N SER A 387 11.91 -3.95 -1.52
CA SER A 387 13.24 -4.29 -1.97
C SER A 387 14.07 -3.02 -2.25
N ASN A 388 15.38 -3.10 -2.10
CA ASN A 388 16.34 -2.00 -2.14
C ASN A 388 16.60 -1.34 -3.52
N LEU A 389 15.62 -1.25 -4.42
CA LEU A 389 15.82 -0.63 -5.74
C LEU A 389 16.23 0.85 -5.64
N GLU A 390 15.74 1.55 -4.61
CA GLU A 390 16.02 2.97 -4.35
C GLU A 390 17.50 3.25 -4.01
N ASN A 391 18.24 2.24 -3.56
CA ASN A 391 19.67 2.36 -3.26
C ASN A 391 20.54 2.46 -4.52
N TYR A 392 20.02 1.97 -5.65
CA TYR A 392 20.67 2.02 -6.96
C TYR A 392 20.40 3.34 -7.71
N VAL A 393 19.65 4.25 -7.11
CA VAL A 393 19.27 5.53 -7.69
C VAL A 393 19.83 6.65 -6.83
N LYS A 394 20.30 7.71 -7.49
CA LYS A 394 20.81 8.90 -6.81
C LYS A 394 19.73 9.46 -5.87
N PRO A 395 20.09 9.94 -4.67
CA PRO A 395 19.13 10.47 -3.69
C PRO A 395 18.15 11.50 -4.28
N GLU A 396 18.66 12.39 -5.13
CA GLU A 396 17.91 13.46 -5.82
C GLU A 396 16.76 12.93 -6.71
N HIS A 397 16.91 11.72 -7.27
CA HIS A 397 15.96 11.12 -8.19
C HIS A 397 15.12 10.00 -7.56
N ARG A 398 15.21 9.77 -6.24
CA ARG A 398 14.40 8.73 -5.58
C ARG A 398 12.90 9.03 -5.62
N SER A 399 12.53 10.31 -5.53
CA SER A 399 11.12 10.74 -5.65
C SER A 399 10.55 10.49 -7.04
N SER A 400 11.37 10.59 -8.09
CA SER A 400 10.92 10.38 -9.48
C SER A 400 10.67 8.91 -9.82
N LEU A 401 11.11 7.96 -8.99
CA LEU A 401 10.75 6.55 -9.12
C LEU A 401 9.27 6.30 -8.83
N VAL A 402 8.67 7.09 -7.94
CA VAL A 402 7.29 6.85 -7.48
C VAL A 402 6.29 7.46 -8.46
N MET A 403 5.32 6.65 -8.89
CA MET A 403 4.24 7.14 -9.75
C MET A 403 3.24 8.01 -8.96
N GLU A 404 3.31 9.34 -9.16
CA GLU A 404 2.38 10.30 -8.53
C GLU A 404 1.12 10.60 -9.36
N SER A 405 1.23 10.42 -10.67
CA SER A 405 0.18 10.70 -11.63
C SER A 405 0.15 9.64 -12.73
N ARG A 406 -1.03 9.49 -13.34
CA ARG A 406 -1.23 8.56 -14.45
C ARG A 406 -0.34 8.94 -15.63
N ILE A 407 0.47 7.99 -16.07
CA ILE A 407 1.32 8.12 -17.25
C ILE A 407 0.55 7.76 -18.51
N LYS A 408 0.74 8.57 -19.56
CA LYS A 408 0.30 8.25 -20.92
C LYS A 408 1.49 7.61 -21.64
N PRO A 409 1.47 6.29 -21.85
CA PRO A 409 2.60 5.56 -22.46
C PRO A 409 2.82 6.00 -23.91
N GLN A 410 4.05 5.87 -24.39
CA GLN A 410 4.36 5.89 -25.82
C GLN A 410 4.48 4.45 -26.34
N GLN A 411 4.23 4.27 -27.65
CA GLN A 411 4.34 2.95 -28.28
C GLN A 411 5.74 2.79 -28.89
N HIS A 412 6.51 1.83 -28.38
CA HIS A 412 7.82 1.47 -28.95
C HIS A 412 7.75 0.11 -29.64
N SER A 413 8.17 0.06 -30.91
CA SER A 413 8.39 -1.20 -31.61
C SER A 413 9.82 -1.68 -31.39
N LEU A 414 10.00 -2.93 -30.96
CA LEU A 414 11.30 -3.54 -30.69
C LEU A 414 11.46 -4.77 -31.58
N ASN A 415 12.63 -4.83 -32.24
CA ASN A 415 13.11 -6.01 -32.94
C ASN A 415 14.16 -6.72 -32.06
N THR A 416 14.56 -7.94 -32.38
CA THR A 416 15.58 -8.70 -31.62
C THR A 416 16.94 -8.01 -31.48
N LYS A 417 17.33 -7.16 -32.43
CA LYS A 417 18.59 -6.38 -32.37
C LYS A 417 18.44 -5.05 -31.62
N GLN A 418 17.27 -4.74 -31.09
CA GLN A 418 16.98 -3.49 -30.39
C GLN A 418 16.59 -3.78 -28.95
N SER A 419 16.97 -2.88 -28.06
CA SER A 419 16.66 -2.95 -26.63
C SER A 419 16.02 -1.64 -26.16
N LEU A 420 15.14 -1.76 -25.19
CA LEU A 420 14.54 -0.63 -24.48
C LEU A 420 15.25 -0.47 -23.14
N ILE A 421 15.77 0.73 -22.88
CA ILE A 421 16.43 1.09 -21.63
C ILE A 421 15.52 2.04 -20.87
N LEU A 422 15.40 1.84 -19.57
CA LEU A 422 14.60 2.65 -18.67
C LEU A 422 15.46 3.18 -17.53
N GLY A 423 15.17 4.41 -17.09
CA GLY A 423 15.77 4.98 -15.88
C GLY A 423 17.28 5.20 -16.01
N GLY A 424 17.75 5.58 -17.19
CA GLY A 424 19.17 5.89 -17.40
C GLY A 424 20.11 4.69 -17.31
N GLY A 425 19.61 3.45 -17.48
CA GLY A 425 20.41 2.22 -17.45
C GLY A 425 19.97 1.21 -16.40
N LEU A 426 19.05 1.61 -15.51
CA LEU A 426 18.56 0.79 -14.41
C LEU A 426 17.94 -0.52 -14.90
N ILE A 427 17.11 -0.46 -15.95
CA ILE A 427 16.42 -1.64 -16.49
C ILE A 427 16.61 -1.68 -18.00
N ARG A 428 16.97 -2.85 -18.52
CA ARG A 428 17.07 -3.12 -19.96
C ARG A 428 16.16 -4.28 -20.34
N ILE A 429 15.39 -4.09 -21.41
CA ILE A 429 14.48 -5.08 -21.97
C ILE A 429 14.92 -5.42 -23.39
N THR A 430 15.19 -6.70 -23.64
CA THR A 430 15.71 -7.19 -24.92
C THR A 430 14.85 -8.37 -25.40
N PRO A 431 14.16 -8.25 -26.55
CA PRO A 431 13.44 -9.38 -27.13
C PRO A 431 14.41 -10.46 -27.64
N LYS A 432 14.08 -11.73 -27.40
CA LYS A 432 14.92 -12.87 -27.80
C LYS A 432 14.42 -13.57 -29.07
N THR A 433 13.11 -13.68 -29.24
CA THR A 433 12.51 -14.45 -30.35
C THR A 433 12.66 -13.72 -31.70
N PRO A 434 13.38 -14.30 -32.69
CA PRO A 434 13.62 -13.66 -33.99
C PRO A 434 12.36 -13.63 -34.86
N GLY A 435 12.31 -12.69 -35.81
CA GLY A 435 11.23 -12.59 -36.80
C GLY A 435 9.91 -12.02 -36.26
N LEU A 436 9.86 -11.57 -35.00
CA LEU A 436 8.71 -10.94 -34.38
C LEU A 436 9.00 -9.46 -34.06
N VAL A 437 7.94 -8.65 -34.07
CA VAL A 437 7.97 -7.26 -33.61
C VAL A 437 7.23 -7.19 -32.28
N PHE A 438 7.94 -6.74 -31.24
CA PHE A 438 7.39 -6.56 -29.91
C PHE A 438 6.96 -5.10 -29.75
N LEU A 439 5.77 -4.87 -29.22
CA LEU A 439 5.25 -3.55 -28.88
C LEU A 439 5.36 -3.38 -27.37
N ALA A 440 6.19 -2.44 -26.92
CA ALA A 440 6.34 -2.10 -25.52
C ALA A 440 5.64 -0.77 -25.21
N TYR A 441 4.91 -0.75 -24.10
CA TYR A 441 4.23 0.44 -23.57
C TYR A 441 4.69 0.66 -22.13
N ASN A 442 5.40 1.75 -21.88
CA ASN A 442 5.95 2.06 -20.58
C ASN A 442 4.92 2.80 -19.70
N PHE A 443 4.53 2.19 -18.58
CA PHE A 443 3.72 2.81 -17.52
C PHE A 443 4.57 3.02 -16.26
N THR A 444 5.82 3.45 -16.42
CA THR A 444 6.67 3.90 -15.31
C THR A 444 7.06 5.36 -15.52
N PRO A 445 7.34 6.12 -14.45
CA PRO A 445 7.80 7.51 -14.56
C PRO A 445 9.24 7.61 -15.09
N LEU A 446 9.90 6.47 -15.32
CA LEU A 446 11.27 6.39 -15.79
C LEU A 446 11.41 6.85 -17.24
N PRO A 447 12.45 7.65 -17.56
CA PRO A 447 12.74 8.01 -18.95
C PRO A 447 13.09 6.77 -19.75
N GLU A 448 12.54 6.70 -20.96
CA GLU A 448 12.69 5.58 -21.88
C GLU A 448 13.60 5.91 -23.06
N HIS A 449 14.47 4.98 -23.41
CA HIS A 449 15.38 5.12 -24.54
C HIS A 449 15.50 3.82 -25.33
N LYS A 450 15.16 3.88 -26.61
CA LYS A 450 15.30 2.77 -27.55
C LYS A 450 16.64 2.85 -28.26
N THR A 451 17.44 1.79 -28.21
CA THR A 451 18.74 1.72 -28.89
C THR A 451 19.06 0.31 -29.40
N SER A 452 20.20 0.14 -30.09
CA SER A 452 20.73 -1.18 -30.48
C SER A 452 21.15 -1.97 -29.25
N THR A 453 20.98 -3.30 -29.25
CA THR A 453 21.35 -4.15 -28.11
C THR A 453 22.82 -4.00 -27.69
N GLU A 454 23.75 -3.92 -28.65
CA GLU A 454 25.19 -3.69 -28.38
C GLU A 454 25.42 -2.37 -27.62
N LYS A 455 24.84 -1.27 -28.14
CA LYS A 455 24.91 0.04 -27.50
C LYS A 455 24.22 0.07 -26.15
N ALA A 456 23.16 -0.73 -25.98
CA ALA A 456 22.46 -0.83 -24.70
C ALA A 456 23.33 -1.51 -23.64
N ILE A 457 24.08 -2.55 -24.03
CA ILE A 457 25.02 -3.24 -23.14
C ILE A 457 26.17 -2.29 -22.78
N GLU A 458 26.78 -1.59 -23.75
CA GLU A 458 27.83 -0.60 -23.50
C GLU A 458 27.39 0.53 -22.56
N PHE A 459 26.15 1.02 -22.76
CA PHE A 459 25.57 2.08 -21.93
C PHE A 459 25.29 1.59 -20.51
N GLN A 460 24.80 0.35 -20.36
CA GLN A 460 24.51 -0.26 -19.08
C GLN A 460 25.77 -0.64 -18.30
N ALA A 461 26.85 -1.00 -19.00
CA ALA A 461 28.18 -1.25 -18.44
C ALA A 461 28.99 0.05 -18.18
N GLU A 462 28.38 1.22 -18.33
CA GLU A 462 29.01 2.54 -18.13
C GLU A 462 30.25 2.82 -19.00
N THR A 463 30.53 1.99 -20.00
CA THR A 463 31.68 2.14 -20.91
C THR A 463 31.50 3.29 -21.89
N ARG A 464 30.25 3.74 -22.08
CA ARG A 464 29.88 4.80 -23.03
C ARG A 464 29.18 5.95 -22.33
N GLU A 465 29.54 7.18 -22.70
CA GLU A 465 28.83 8.37 -22.24
C GLU A 465 27.38 8.38 -22.70
N ALA A 466 26.50 8.85 -21.82
CA ALA A 466 25.09 8.94 -22.14
C ALA A 466 24.87 9.92 -23.30
N PRO A 467 23.98 9.60 -24.26
CA PRO A 467 23.48 10.63 -25.16
C PRO A 467 22.92 11.78 -24.31
N LEU A 468 23.16 13.03 -24.69
CA LEU A 468 22.66 14.25 -23.99
C LEU A 468 21.14 14.26 -23.66
N LYS A 469 20.36 13.33 -24.24
CA LYS A 469 18.92 13.17 -24.03
C LYS A 469 18.54 12.17 -22.93
N VAL A 470 19.48 11.42 -22.36
CA VAL A 470 19.21 10.40 -21.34
C VAL A 470 19.81 10.83 -20.02
N GLU A 471 18.95 11.23 -19.08
CA GLU A 471 19.36 11.54 -17.71
C GLU A 471 19.86 10.27 -17.01
N LYS A 472 21.03 10.36 -16.35
CA LYS A 472 21.61 9.26 -15.56
C LYS A 472 21.05 9.31 -14.13
N LEU A 473 19.99 8.54 -13.90
CA LEU A 473 19.38 8.36 -12.57
C LEU A 473 20.20 7.45 -11.65
N THR A 474 21.01 6.56 -12.23
CA THR A 474 21.78 5.53 -11.52
C THR A 474 22.99 6.10 -10.78
N VAL A 475 23.34 5.47 -9.66
CA VAL A 475 24.63 5.66 -8.97
C VAL A 475 25.78 5.13 -9.86
N GLN A 476 26.99 5.67 -9.71
CA GLN A 476 28.17 5.22 -10.47
C GLN A 476 28.58 3.79 -10.08
N GLY A 477 29.07 3.00 -11.04
CA GLY A 477 29.55 1.63 -10.80
C GLY A 477 28.44 0.57 -10.75
N ILE A 478 27.23 0.88 -11.23
CA ILE A 478 26.11 -0.07 -11.22
C ILE A 478 26.26 -1.14 -12.30
N GLY A 479 27.03 -0.87 -13.36
CA GLY A 479 27.22 -1.79 -14.48
C GLY A 479 27.58 -3.23 -14.07
N GLU A 480 28.38 -3.41 -13.02
CA GLU A 480 28.79 -4.74 -12.52
C GLU A 480 27.69 -5.48 -11.75
N THR A 481 26.76 -4.73 -11.15
CA THR A 481 25.65 -5.30 -10.37
C THR A 481 24.53 -5.83 -11.25
N ILE A 482 24.47 -5.39 -12.51
CA ILE A 482 23.37 -5.70 -13.41
C ILE A 482 23.47 -7.14 -13.90
N LYS A 483 22.40 -7.90 -13.66
CA LYS A 483 22.29 -9.31 -14.06
C LYS A 483 20.97 -9.56 -14.77
N LEU A 484 20.87 -10.70 -15.45
CA LEU A 484 19.62 -11.17 -16.03
C LEU A 484 18.63 -11.43 -14.90
N ALA A 485 17.54 -10.67 -14.84
CA ALA A 485 16.50 -10.80 -13.83
C ALA A 485 15.59 -12.00 -14.11
N GLY A 486 15.37 -12.27 -15.39
CA GLY A 486 14.56 -13.38 -15.83
C GLY A 486 14.27 -13.32 -17.32
N THR A 487 13.73 -14.44 -17.78
CA THR A 487 13.29 -14.64 -19.15
C THR A 487 11.77 -14.80 -19.12
N PHE A 488 11.06 -13.78 -19.58
CA PHE A 488 9.60 -13.70 -19.50
C PHE A 488 8.97 -14.20 -20.79
N LYS A 489 8.11 -15.21 -20.68
CA LYS A 489 7.35 -15.80 -21.79
C LYS A 489 6.03 -15.04 -21.96
N LEU A 490 5.72 -14.62 -23.18
CA LEU A 490 4.43 -14.02 -23.55
C LEU A 490 3.38 -15.12 -23.74
N ASN A 491 2.72 -15.52 -22.66
CA ASN A 491 1.81 -16.68 -22.62
C ASN A 491 0.31 -16.32 -22.55
N HIS A 492 -0.05 -15.04 -22.48
CA HIS A 492 -1.45 -14.63 -22.36
C HIS A 492 -2.02 -14.12 -23.69
N ASP A 493 -3.06 -14.78 -24.18
CA ASP A 493 -3.77 -14.39 -25.41
C ASP A 493 -4.73 -13.21 -25.14
N VAL A 494 -4.41 -12.06 -25.73
CA VAL A 494 -5.21 -10.82 -25.70
C VAL A 494 -5.82 -10.48 -27.07
N THR A 495 -5.88 -11.45 -27.98
CA THR A 495 -6.40 -11.26 -29.35
C THR A 495 -7.82 -10.72 -29.32
N LYS A 496 -8.67 -11.19 -28.40
CA LYS A 496 -10.06 -10.74 -28.30
C LYS A 496 -10.17 -9.23 -28.03
N GLU A 497 -9.32 -8.70 -27.16
CA GLU A 497 -9.37 -7.30 -26.72
C GLU A 497 -8.71 -6.37 -27.74
N ARG A 498 -7.60 -6.82 -28.35
CA ARG A 498 -6.83 -6.02 -29.32
C ARG A 498 -7.36 -6.10 -30.75
N SER A 499 -7.91 -7.23 -31.18
CA SER A 499 -8.53 -7.43 -32.49
C SER A 499 -10.05 -7.15 -32.49
N GLY A 500 -10.51 -6.35 -31.52
CA GLY A 500 -11.91 -6.07 -31.21
C GLY A 500 -12.85 -5.85 -32.41
N PRO A 501 -12.49 -5.15 -33.50
CA PRO A 501 -13.39 -5.01 -34.64
C PRO A 501 -13.74 -6.33 -35.34
N LEU A 502 -12.86 -7.34 -35.39
CA LEU A 502 -13.17 -8.63 -36.04
C LEU A 502 -13.87 -9.63 -35.09
N THR A 503 -13.54 -9.56 -33.80
CA THR A 503 -14.02 -10.50 -32.78
C THR A 503 -15.32 -10.03 -32.10
N ARG A 504 -15.73 -8.78 -32.30
CA ARG A 504 -17.02 -8.27 -31.82
C ARG A 504 -18.16 -8.95 -32.55
N LYS A 505 -19.18 -9.31 -31.76
CA LYS A 505 -20.45 -9.88 -32.25
C LYS A 505 -21.12 -8.98 -33.29
N ASP A 506 -20.92 -7.66 -33.19
CA ASP A 506 -21.58 -6.66 -34.02
C ASP A 506 -20.99 -6.50 -35.43
N VAL A 507 -19.78 -7.02 -35.70
CA VAL A 507 -19.04 -6.73 -36.94
C VAL A 507 -18.58 -7.99 -37.66
N GLY A 508 -17.84 -8.88 -36.98
CA GLY A 508 -17.23 -10.05 -37.63
C GLY A 508 -17.60 -11.39 -37.00
N ASN A 509 -17.92 -11.43 -35.70
CA ASN A 509 -18.27 -12.62 -34.93
C ASN A 509 -17.35 -13.84 -35.16
N MET A 510 -16.08 -13.62 -35.55
CA MET A 510 -15.11 -14.69 -35.74
C MET A 510 -14.60 -15.17 -34.38
N LYS A 511 -14.52 -16.49 -34.19
CA LYS A 511 -13.87 -17.04 -32.99
C LYS A 511 -12.38 -16.73 -33.06
N VAL A 512 -11.76 -16.55 -31.90
CA VAL A 512 -10.32 -16.27 -31.80
C VAL A 512 -9.48 -17.44 -32.36
N GLU A 513 -10.03 -18.65 -32.28
CA GLU A 513 -9.42 -19.88 -32.77
C GLU A 513 -9.25 -19.92 -34.28
N ASP A 514 -10.16 -19.30 -35.03
CA ASP A 514 -10.16 -19.30 -36.49
C ASP A 514 -9.19 -18.25 -37.07
N LEU A 515 -8.58 -17.41 -36.23
CA LEU A 515 -7.69 -16.35 -36.69
C LEU A 515 -6.30 -16.91 -37.04
N PRO A 516 -5.69 -16.50 -38.17
CA PRO A 516 -4.37 -16.97 -38.58
C PRO A 516 -3.22 -16.36 -37.76
N TRP A 517 -3.53 -15.50 -36.78
CA TRP A 517 -2.59 -14.93 -35.83
C TRP A 517 -3.18 -14.91 -34.42
N ARG A 518 -2.29 -14.91 -33.43
CA ARG A 518 -2.58 -14.63 -32.01
C ARG A 518 -1.80 -13.40 -31.57
N VAL A 519 -2.40 -12.61 -30.69
CA VAL A 519 -1.78 -11.46 -30.03
C VAL A 519 -1.53 -11.87 -28.59
N LEU A 520 -0.26 -11.99 -28.23
CA LEU A 520 0.19 -12.43 -26.92
C LEU A 520 0.73 -11.23 -26.15
N ALA A 521 0.45 -11.16 -24.86
CA ALA A 521 0.85 -10.05 -24.01
C ALA A 521 1.25 -10.50 -22.60
N THR A 522 2.10 -9.72 -21.96
CA THR A 522 2.53 -9.92 -20.56
C THR A 522 2.92 -8.57 -20.00
N ASP A 523 2.49 -8.31 -18.76
CA ASP A 523 2.87 -7.10 -18.04
C ASP A 523 4.11 -7.42 -17.20
N ILE A 524 5.20 -6.71 -17.45
CA ILE A 524 6.43 -6.77 -16.66
C ILE A 524 6.34 -5.69 -15.58
N LEU A 525 6.37 -6.11 -14.32
CA LEU A 525 6.27 -5.24 -13.16
C LEU A 525 7.65 -4.83 -12.67
N ILE A 526 7.78 -3.57 -12.28
CA ILE A 526 8.97 -3.00 -11.64
C ILE A 526 8.55 -2.53 -10.25
N GLU A 527 9.18 -3.10 -9.22
CA GLU A 527 8.83 -2.78 -7.84
C GLU A 527 8.91 -1.28 -7.56
N GLY A 528 7.85 -0.73 -6.97
CA GLY A 528 7.76 0.68 -6.58
C GLY A 528 7.64 1.70 -7.72
N CYS A 529 7.85 1.31 -8.98
CA CYS A 529 7.87 2.24 -10.12
C CYS A 529 6.64 2.12 -11.03
N GLY A 530 6.14 0.90 -11.25
CA GLY A 530 5.00 0.64 -12.14
C GLY A 530 5.18 -0.61 -12.98
N TRP A 531 4.72 -0.57 -14.24
CA TRP A 531 4.79 -1.72 -15.13
C TRP A 531 5.00 -1.35 -16.59
N ILE A 532 5.35 -2.34 -17.40
CA ILE A 532 5.54 -2.22 -18.84
C ILE A 532 4.71 -3.32 -19.50
N GLU A 533 3.80 -2.92 -20.37
CA GLU A 533 2.99 -3.85 -21.14
C GLU A 533 3.76 -4.21 -22.42
N ILE A 534 4.09 -5.50 -22.59
CA ILE A 534 4.73 -6.00 -23.81
C ILE A 534 3.74 -6.87 -24.57
N VAL A 535 3.65 -6.64 -25.87
CA VAL A 535 2.71 -7.33 -26.76
C VAL A 535 3.41 -7.76 -28.04
N ALA A 536 3.21 -9.01 -28.45
CA ALA A 536 3.71 -9.54 -29.71
C ALA A 536 2.58 -10.19 -30.52
N GLN A 537 2.60 -9.98 -31.84
CA GLN A 537 1.71 -10.69 -32.75
C GLN A 537 2.47 -11.87 -33.37
N VAL A 538 1.92 -13.07 -33.21
CA VAL A 538 2.51 -14.33 -33.70
C VAL A 538 1.54 -14.98 -34.67
N ARG A 539 2.04 -15.60 -35.74
CA ARG A 539 1.20 -16.43 -36.61
C ARG A 539 0.85 -17.74 -35.89
N THR A 540 -0.40 -18.15 -35.96
CA THR A 540 -0.91 -19.37 -35.28
C THR A 540 -0.07 -20.60 -35.64
N ARG A 541 0.30 -20.73 -36.92
CA ARG A 541 1.19 -21.79 -37.41
C ARG A 541 2.58 -21.84 -36.76
N HIS A 542 3.17 -20.69 -36.40
CA HIS A 542 4.50 -20.65 -35.78
C HIS A 542 4.41 -20.85 -34.25
N LEU A 543 3.26 -20.50 -33.66
CA LEU A 543 3.01 -20.65 -32.23
C LEU A 543 2.81 -22.14 -31.85
N PHE A 544 2.11 -22.88 -32.71
CA PHE A 544 1.84 -24.32 -32.56
C PHE A 544 2.73 -25.19 -33.46
N ASP A 545 3.83 -24.65 -33.96
CA ASP A 545 4.79 -25.41 -34.77
C ASP A 545 5.38 -26.55 -33.92
N GLY A 546 5.29 -27.79 -34.41
CA GLY A 546 5.66 -28.99 -33.65
C GLY A 546 4.55 -29.60 -32.79
N MET A 547 3.35 -29.01 -32.73
CA MET A 547 2.15 -29.69 -32.23
C MET A 547 1.38 -30.29 -33.38
N SER A 548 1.34 -31.62 -33.46
CA SER A 548 0.37 -32.31 -34.32
C SER A 548 -1.05 -31.86 -33.95
N SER A 549 -1.80 -31.56 -35.00
CA SER A 549 -3.19 -31.10 -35.10
C SER A 549 -4.11 -31.40 -33.91
N PHE A 550 -4.96 -30.40 -33.62
CA PHE A 550 -6.25 -30.51 -32.95
C PHE A 550 -6.88 -31.91 -33.12
N PRO A 551 -7.39 -32.56 -32.05
CA PRO A 551 -8.19 -33.76 -32.24
C PRO A 551 -9.44 -33.38 -33.03
N GLU A 552 -9.45 -33.77 -34.31
CA GLU A 552 -10.68 -33.98 -35.05
C GLU A 552 -11.56 -34.89 -34.20
N GLN A 553 -12.80 -34.46 -34.00
CA GLN A 553 -13.85 -35.25 -33.37
C GLN A 553 -14.00 -36.55 -34.17
N SER A 554 -13.34 -37.61 -33.73
CA SER A 554 -13.64 -38.98 -34.12
C SER A 554 -14.53 -39.57 -33.04
N GLU A 555 -15.66 -40.11 -33.47
CA GLU A 555 -16.68 -40.74 -32.64
C GLU A 555 -16.09 -41.84 -31.76
N PRO A 556 -16.60 -42.07 -30.54
CA PRO A 556 -16.06 -43.10 -29.66
C PRO A 556 -16.48 -44.48 -30.19
N GLU A 557 -15.51 -45.24 -30.71
CA GLU A 557 -15.64 -46.68 -30.87
C GLU A 557 -15.72 -47.33 -29.47
N PHE A 558 -16.82 -48.04 -29.24
CA PHE A 558 -17.07 -48.88 -28.09
C PHE A 558 -16.01 -49.99 -28.01
N LEU A 559 -15.29 -50.06 -26.89
CA LEU A 559 -14.50 -51.22 -26.50
C LEU A 559 -15.26 -51.95 -25.38
N GLU A 560 -15.67 -53.18 -25.70
CA GLU A 560 -16.37 -54.11 -24.80
C GLU A 560 -15.47 -54.52 -23.61
N GLU A 561 -16.01 -54.46 -22.40
CA GLU A 561 -15.40 -55.03 -21.20
C GLU A 561 -15.70 -56.55 -21.15
N PRO A 562 -14.72 -57.42 -20.83
CA PRO A 562 -15.00 -58.84 -20.62
C PRO A 562 -15.56 -59.09 -19.20
N GLU A 563 -16.52 -60.01 -19.13
CA GLU A 563 -17.27 -60.41 -17.93
C GLU A 563 -16.39 -61.02 -16.80
N PRO A 564 -16.79 -60.89 -15.52
CA PRO A 564 -16.09 -61.53 -14.41
C PRO A 564 -16.65 -62.94 -14.11
N GLU A 565 -15.76 -63.91 -13.88
CA GLU A 565 -16.07 -65.24 -13.34
C GLU A 565 -16.29 -65.23 -11.80
N PRO A 566 -17.02 -66.22 -11.23
CA PRO A 566 -17.67 -66.10 -9.92
C PRO A 566 -16.80 -66.59 -8.75
N GLU A 567 -16.88 -65.89 -7.61
CA GLU A 567 -16.35 -66.33 -6.31
C GLU A 567 -17.34 -67.29 -5.60
N PRO A 568 -16.87 -68.33 -4.89
CA PRO A 568 -17.68 -69.02 -3.88
C PRO A 568 -17.58 -68.33 -2.50
N GLU A 569 -18.68 -68.43 -1.76
CA GLU A 569 -19.04 -67.67 -0.57
C GLU A 569 -18.40 -68.12 0.76
N ALA A 570 -18.49 -67.18 1.72
CA ALA A 570 -18.53 -67.30 3.18
C ALA A 570 -17.15 -67.45 3.88
N VAL A 571 -16.81 -66.76 4.98
CA VAL A 571 -17.59 -66.28 6.14
C VAL A 571 -16.82 -65.10 6.81
N ASP A 572 -17.51 -64.02 7.20
CA ASP A 572 -17.57 -63.47 8.59
C ASP A 572 -18.08 -62.00 8.61
N PRO A 573 -19.28 -61.72 9.17
CA PRO A 573 -19.85 -60.36 9.21
C PRO A 573 -19.10 -59.36 10.08
N PHE A 574 -18.17 -59.81 10.95
CA PHE A 574 -17.44 -58.92 11.85
C PHE A 574 -16.24 -58.23 11.18
N LEU A 575 -15.61 -58.87 10.19
CA LEU A 575 -14.50 -58.28 9.42
C LEU A 575 -14.96 -57.10 8.54
N LYS A 576 -16.21 -57.12 8.07
CA LYS A 576 -16.79 -56.04 7.25
C LYS A 576 -17.00 -54.73 8.02
N MET A 577 -17.19 -54.79 9.34
CA MET A 577 -17.41 -53.59 10.15
C MET A 577 -16.10 -52.91 10.52
N GLU A 578 -15.04 -53.69 10.77
CA GLU A 578 -13.69 -53.19 11.03
C GLU A 578 -13.05 -52.60 9.76
N GLN A 579 -13.22 -53.26 8.61
CA GLN A 579 -12.79 -52.75 7.30
C GLN A 579 -13.58 -51.52 6.84
N ALA A 580 -14.86 -51.38 7.21
CA ALA A 580 -15.63 -50.16 6.93
C ALA A 580 -15.15 -48.96 7.80
N ALA A 581 -14.69 -49.22 9.02
CA ALA A 581 -14.12 -48.19 9.90
C ALA A 581 -12.75 -47.70 9.39
N GLU A 582 -11.90 -48.60 8.88
CA GLU A 582 -10.61 -48.24 8.27
C GLU A 582 -10.79 -47.55 6.89
N GLN A 583 -11.80 -47.93 6.10
CA GLN A 583 -12.10 -47.30 4.80
C GLN A 583 -12.72 -45.89 4.93
N HIS A 584 -13.29 -45.54 6.07
CA HIS A 584 -13.71 -44.16 6.36
C HIS A 584 -12.57 -43.29 6.95
N ALA A 585 -11.48 -43.90 7.45
CA ALA A 585 -10.31 -43.19 7.98
C ALA A 585 -9.19 -42.99 6.94
N VAL A 586 -9.19 -43.73 5.82
CA VAL A 586 -8.25 -43.53 4.70
C VAL A 586 -9.02 -43.19 3.43
N SER A 587 -9.35 -41.91 3.25
CA SER A 587 -9.83 -41.42 1.96
C SER A 587 -8.72 -41.55 0.93
N LYS A 588 -8.85 -42.57 0.08
CA LYS A 588 -8.12 -42.86 -1.17
C LYS A 588 -7.45 -41.62 -1.80
N GLU A 589 -6.17 -41.41 -1.50
CA GLU A 589 -5.24 -40.93 -2.51
C GLU A 589 -5.13 -42.03 -3.57
N LYS A 590 -5.71 -41.77 -4.74
CA LYS A 590 -5.37 -42.55 -5.94
C LYS A 590 -3.85 -42.39 -6.16
N PRO A 591 -3.06 -43.46 -6.33
CA PRO A 591 -1.74 -43.31 -6.91
C PRO A 591 -1.94 -42.73 -8.31
N LYS A 592 -1.48 -41.50 -8.52
CA LYS A 592 -1.38 -40.94 -9.87
C LYS A 592 -0.52 -41.90 -10.70
N PRO A 593 -0.92 -42.32 -11.90
CA PRO A 593 0.04 -42.87 -12.84
C PRO A 593 1.14 -41.81 -13.05
N ALA A 594 2.37 -42.21 -12.76
CA ALA A 594 3.57 -41.42 -13.02
C ALA A 594 3.80 -41.34 -14.54
N ALA A 595 3.11 -40.40 -15.16
CA ALA A 595 3.45 -39.78 -16.43
C ALA A 595 2.53 -38.56 -16.55
N GLU A 596 2.99 -37.40 -16.07
CA GLU A 596 2.47 -36.15 -16.60
C GLU A 596 2.76 -36.23 -18.10
N SER A 597 1.71 -36.44 -18.91
CA SER A 597 1.80 -36.23 -20.34
C SER A 597 2.24 -34.78 -20.52
N GLU A 598 3.51 -34.57 -20.85
CA GLU A 598 4.02 -33.28 -21.31
C GLU A 598 3.19 -32.93 -22.56
N ASN A 599 2.10 -32.18 -22.37
CA ASN A 599 1.51 -31.45 -23.46
C ASN A 599 2.64 -30.59 -24.03
N PRO A 600 2.99 -30.70 -25.32
CA PRO A 600 4.03 -29.85 -25.89
C PRO A 600 3.66 -28.39 -25.58
N GLU A 601 4.55 -27.65 -24.92
CA GLU A 601 4.29 -26.23 -24.62
C GLU A 601 4.34 -25.44 -25.95
N PRO A 602 3.40 -24.49 -26.18
CA PRO A 602 3.48 -23.62 -27.35
C PRO A 602 4.78 -22.83 -27.41
N ASN A 603 5.22 -22.49 -28.62
CA ASN A 603 6.41 -21.68 -28.83
C ASN A 603 6.13 -20.21 -28.47
N TRP A 604 6.11 -19.93 -27.18
CA TRP A 604 5.83 -18.60 -26.64
C TRP A 604 6.95 -17.62 -26.99
N PRO A 605 6.64 -16.40 -27.47
CA PRO A 605 7.63 -15.36 -27.63
C PRO A 605 8.26 -14.98 -26.29
N VAL A 606 9.54 -14.65 -26.31
CA VAL A 606 10.34 -14.47 -25.10
C VAL A 606 11.05 -13.12 -25.09
N VAL A 607 11.08 -12.51 -23.91
CA VAL A 607 11.79 -11.26 -23.64
C VAL A 607 12.69 -11.43 -22.41
N GLU A 608 13.93 -10.96 -22.51
CA GLU A 608 14.88 -10.93 -21.41
C GLU A 608 14.88 -9.54 -20.76
N VAL A 609 14.86 -9.53 -19.42
CA VAL A 609 14.94 -8.29 -18.64
C VAL A 609 16.18 -8.34 -17.76
N TYR A 610 16.93 -7.24 -17.76
CA TYR A 610 18.12 -7.04 -16.97
C TYR A 610 17.87 -5.92 -15.96
N SER A 611 18.21 -6.18 -14.70
CA SER A 611 18.02 -5.26 -13.58
C SER A 611 19.18 -5.39 -12.58
N PRO A 612 19.33 -4.49 -11.60
CA PRO A 612 20.34 -4.63 -10.55
C PRO A 612 20.12 -5.93 -9.79
N GLU A 613 21.21 -6.69 -9.59
CA GLU A 613 21.24 -8.04 -9.00
C GLU A 613 20.35 -9.09 -9.68
N GLY A 614 19.67 -8.76 -10.78
CA GLY A 614 18.62 -9.61 -11.35
C GLY A 614 17.37 -9.73 -10.47
N LYS A 615 17.12 -8.75 -9.58
CA LYS A 615 15.94 -8.72 -8.70
C LYS A 615 14.96 -7.61 -9.13
N PHE A 616 13.92 -7.34 -8.34
CA PHE A 616 12.99 -6.21 -8.51
C PHE A 616 12.01 -6.30 -9.68
N ILE A 617 12.05 -7.37 -10.48
CA ILE A 617 11.16 -7.59 -11.62
C ILE A 617 10.16 -8.69 -11.29
N GLY A 618 8.89 -8.45 -11.61
CA GLY A 618 7.82 -9.44 -11.52
C GLY A 618 7.06 -9.57 -12.84
N GLU A 619 6.21 -10.59 -12.93
CA GLU A 619 5.28 -10.76 -14.04
C GLU A 619 3.84 -10.73 -13.58
N ARG A 620 2.96 -10.28 -14.47
CA ARG A 620 1.52 -10.28 -14.25
C ARG A 620 0.80 -10.53 -15.57
N LEU A 621 -0.43 -11.02 -15.44
CA LEU A 621 -1.43 -10.98 -16.51
C LEU A 621 -1.48 -9.58 -17.15
N PRO A 622 -1.73 -9.49 -18.46
CA PRO A 622 -1.88 -8.22 -19.13
C PRO A 622 -3.15 -7.50 -18.68
N MET A 623 -3.02 -6.25 -18.26
CA MET A 623 -4.17 -5.38 -17.96
C MET A 623 -4.78 -4.77 -19.21
N ASN A 624 -4.09 -4.85 -20.35
CA ASN A 624 -4.36 -4.05 -21.55
C ASN A 624 -4.53 -2.56 -21.22
N ALA A 625 -3.67 -2.06 -20.33
CA ALA A 625 -3.69 -0.69 -19.86
C ALA A 625 -3.55 0.29 -21.03
N TRP A 626 -2.85 -0.09 -22.10
CA TRP A 626 -2.80 0.71 -23.33
C TRP A 626 -4.19 0.98 -23.92
N LEU A 627 -5.08 -0.01 -23.96
CA LEU A 627 -6.43 0.16 -24.49
C LEU A 627 -7.28 1.11 -23.64
N ILE A 628 -7.08 1.08 -22.33
CA ILE A 628 -7.75 1.93 -21.34
C ILE A 628 -7.25 3.37 -21.39
N ASN A 629 -5.94 3.55 -21.58
CA ASN A 629 -5.24 4.82 -21.46
C ASN A 629 -4.82 5.43 -22.80
N LYS A 630 -5.43 4.99 -23.91
CA LYS A 630 -5.09 5.52 -25.24
C LYS A 630 -5.16 7.05 -25.22
N PRO A 631 -4.12 7.76 -25.70
CA PRO A 631 -4.28 9.18 -25.95
C PRO A 631 -5.45 9.34 -26.92
N PRO A 632 -6.37 10.29 -26.68
CA PRO A 632 -7.41 10.59 -27.66
C PRO A 632 -6.70 10.87 -28.97
N LYS A 633 -7.13 10.21 -30.06
CA LYS A 633 -6.63 10.54 -31.39
C LYS A 633 -6.86 12.05 -31.53
N LYS A 634 -5.79 12.84 -31.67
CA LYS A 634 -5.94 14.21 -32.15
C LYS A 634 -6.75 14.08 -33.44
N ASP A 635 -7.90 14.74 -33.51
CA ASP A 635 -8.64 14.83 -34.76
C ASP A 635 -7.68 15.42 -35.77
N ILE A 636 -7.07 14.56 -36.58
CA ILE A 636 -6.30 14.97 -37.73
C ILE A 636 -7.36 15.64 -38.58
N LYS A 637 -7.43 16.98 -38.52
CA LYS A 637 -8.33 17.78 -39.36
C LYS A 637 -8.23 17.17 -40.74
N ALA A 638 -9.30 16.49 -41.16
CA ALA A 638 -9.31 15.75 -42.41
C ALA A 638 -8.78 16.71 -43.47
N ARG A 639 -7.67 16.33 -44.13
CA ARG A 639 -7.04 17.17 -45.15
C ARG A 639 -8.18 17.66 -46.06
N PRO A 640 -8.43 18.98 -46.16
CA PRO A 640 -9.60 19.47 -46.88
C PRO A 640 -9.57 18.85 -48.28
N ARG A 641 -10.67 18.18 -48.65
CA ARG A 641 -10.79 17.51 -49.95
C ARG A 641 -10.39 18.53 -51.02
N LYS A 642 -9.41 18.20 -51.87
CA LYS A 642 -9.03 19.05 -53.01
C LYS A 642 -10.30 19.39 -53.80
N SER A 643 -10.52 20.67 -54.04
CA SER A 643 -11.70 21.15 -54.77
C SER A 643 -11.76 20.50 -56.15
N MET A 644 -12.79 19.69 -56.39
CA MET A 644 -13.04 19.02 -57.68
C MET A 644 -13.50 19.99 -58.79
N LYS A 645 -13.58 21.31 -58.53
CA LYS A 645 -14.00 22.31 -59.52
C LYS A 645 -13.07 22.33 -60.74
N GLY A 646 -11.76 22.21 -60.54
CA GLY A 646 -10.77 22.16 -61.63
C GLY A 646 -10.94 20.92 -62.51
N ALA A 647 -11.04 19.74 -61.90
CA ALA A 647 -11.23 18.47 -62.59
C ALA A 647 -12.57 18.42 -63.35
N LYS A 648 -13.65 18.94 -62.77
CA LYS A 648 -14.95 19.04 -63.44
C LYS A 648 -14.93 20.02 -64.62
N LYS A 649 -14.18 21.12 -64.53
CA LYS A 649 -14.04 22.09 -65.63
C LYS A 649 -13.23 21.51 -66.80
N ALA A 650 -12.14 20.80 -66.50
CA ALA A 650 -11.34 20.08 -67.49
C ALA A 650 -12.15 18.97 -68.19
N ALA A 651 -12.91 18.16 -67.44
CA ALA A 651 -13.78 17.15 -68.02
C ALA A 651 -14.90 17.76 -68.90
N LYS A 652 -15.44 18.92 -68.52
CA LYS A 652 -16.45 19.64 -69.32
C LYS A 652 -15.83 20.23 -70.60
N GLN A 653 -14.59 20.72 -70.55
CA GLN A 653 -13.86 21.17 -71.73
C GLN A 653 -13.54 20.01 -72.67
N ALA A 654 -13.07 18.87 -72.15
CA ALA A 654 -12.81 17.68 -72.95
C ALA A 654 -14.08 17.17 -73.65
N LYS A 655 -15.22 17.14 -72.94
CA LYS A 655 -16.53 16.79 -73.55
C LYS A 655 -16.98 17.78 -74.63
N ARG A 656 -16.68 19.07 -74.48
CA ARG A 656 -16.99 20.08 -75.51
C ARG A 656 -16.09 19.97 -76.72
N ALA A 657 -14.80 19.70 -76.53
CA ALA A 657 -13.86 19.48 -77.63
C ALA A 657 -14.25 18.23 -78.43
N ALA A 658 -14.60 17.13 -77.75
CA ALA A 658 -15.05 15.88 -78.39
C ALA A 658 -16.42 15.96 -79.07
N ALA A 659 -17.23 16.98 -78.79
CA ALA A 659 -18.50 17.23 -79.48
C ALA A 659 -18.37 18.25 -80.63
N ALA A 660 -17.21 18.90 -80.75
CA ALA A 660 -16.87 19.83 -81.83
C ALA A 660 -15.90 19.20 -82.86
N SER A 661 -15.45 17.96 -82.61
CA SER A 661 -14.85 17.05 -83.59
C SER A 661 -15.95 16.11 -84.07
#